data_AF-A0AA40EB84-F1
#
_entry.id   AF-A0AA40EB84-F1
#
_cell.length_a   1.000
_cell.length_b   1.000
_cell.length_c   1.000
_cell.angle_alpha   90.00
_cell.angle_beta   90.00
_cell.angle_gamma   90.00
#
_symmetry.space_group_name_H-M   'P 1'
#
loop_
_entity.id
_entity.type
_entity.pdbx_description
1 polymer ?
#
loop_
_entity_poly.entity_id
_entity_poly.type
_entity_poly.pdbx_seq_one_letter_code
_entity_poly.pdbx_strand_id
1 'polypeptide(L)'
;MTTTEGQDLAATTVTATSSTSTAQSTASPRALSESSGSLKRSSTHDADDNKDKDDDKDKDNDGWQTIQNGRPVKKKQKKTPGENSGRYPRITFSEQAQLQSKINVSSLRDLVLYIFADGPSPRWVSVTHRPEFRKIVTIMIPGLEEAMFKPDVDFAAYSKLAPDQAADRPDTSPDDYYPRLLKKDALPQPLQPFADIFTHLWPVRAPGDDKYFRLHSPVQTMLTAPSTKSKEEKRGLKAVTDPSGWKDERTRITEFLATPDELMENGFPTHPALLPKGERREKYKNPPGWVSTIVENLEDGDVLEADIQQGSITAGREILAVDCEMCMTGEKEFSLTRISLVSWGGEVVMDELVKPDKPITDYVTRFSGITKEMLDPVTTTLKDIQARLLDILHPHAILVGHSLNSDLKAMKLAHPFIVDTSIIFPHPRGPPLKSSLKYLAQKFLAREIQKGSGTLSGHDSIEDAETCLDLVKKKCEKGKAWGSGENQGENIFKRLARAGTVYRATAGPAATGGLSTGKTSAAVDWGDLTRNACNAATVAITCNSDADIEAGIIRAVQGDLDGLEVPGGGVDFVWARMRELEAVQGWWTHKNPDDIATGPPDFLSSQLAEDSDSPDLTTPSALETCLATISQRLERIYAALPPCTALIVLSGSGDPREMNRLQAMQTQFKKEFNTPGSKWDELSVQWTETENKALRKAVRIARSGLGFVTVK
;
A
#
# COMPACT_ATOMS: atom_id res chain seq x y z
N MET A 1 77.49 -5.44 9.94
CA MET A 1 78.06 -6.61 10.64
C MET A 1 77.03 -7.73 10.58
N THR A 2 77.43 -8.96 10.24
CA THR A 2 76.87 -10.30 10.64
C THR A 2 75.34 -10.43 10.89
N THR A 3 74.58 -11.44 10.46
CA THR A 3 74.69 -12.72 9.71
C THR A 3 73.27 -13.36 9.76
N THR A 4 72.77 -14.25 8.89
CA THR A 4 73.15 -14.87 7.59
C THR A 4 71.86 -15.47 6.99
N GLU A 5 71.84 -15.73 5.66
CA GLU A 5 71.07 -16.81 4.97
C GLU A 5 69.52 -16.87 5.15
N GLY A 6 68.72 -17.33 4.18
CA GLY A 6 68.99 -17.77 2.81
C GLY A 6 67.90 -18.73 2.30
N GLN A 7 67.45 -18.52 1.06
CA GLN A 7 66.96 -19.53 0.10
C GLN A 7 65.82 -20.51 0.53
N ASP A 8 64.63 -20.41 -0.08
CA ASP A 8 64.22 -20.99 -1.39
C ASP A 8 63.71 -22.44 -1.31
N LEU A 9 62.90 -22.81 -2.32
CA LEU A 9 62.22 -24.09 -2.60
C LEU A 9 60.74 -24.16 -2.15
N ALA A 10 59.81 -24.72 -2.92
CA ALA A 10 59.76 -24.95 -4.37
C ALA A 10 58.29 -25.22 -4.77
N ALA A 11 57.96 -25.08 -6.05
CA ALA A 11 56.65 -25.50 -6.55
C ALA A 11 56.48 -27.03 -6.51
N THR A 12 55.24 -27.51 -6.40
CA THR A 12 54.88 -28.85 -6.86
C THR A 12 53.51 -28.82 -7.51
N THR A 13 53.52 -28.80 -8.85
CA THR A 13 52.38 -29.10 -9.70
C THR A 13 52.39 -30.60 -9.98
N VAL A 14 51.31 -31.33 -9.68
CA VAL A 14 51.13 -32.69 -10.23
C VAL A 14 49.68 -32.86 -10.72
N THR A 15 49.60 -33.20 -12.00
CA THR A 15 48.42 -33.57 -12.79
C THR A 15 48.10 -35.07 -12.65
N ALA A 16 47.27 -35.61 -13.56
CA ALA A 16 46.97 -37.04 -13.79
C ALA A 16 45.85 -37.63 -12.92
N THR A 17 44.60 -37.79 -13.38
CA THR A 17 44.05 -38.64 -14.47
C THR A 17 43.85 -40.12 -14.12
N SER A 18 42.57 -40.54 -14.18
CA SER A 18 42.12 -41.87 -14.64
C SER A 18 42.48 -43.07 -13.73
N SER A 19 41.84 -44.26 -13.79
CA SER A 19 40.84 -44.79 -14.74
C SER A 19 40.01 -45.94 -14.12
N THR A 20 38.80 -46.14 -14.67
CA THR A 20 38.06 -47.41 -14.92
C THR A 20 38.32 -48.70 -14.11
N SER A 21 37.23 -49.34 -13.69
CA SER A 21 36.73 -50.62 -14.29
C SER A 21 35.27 -50.87 -13.84
N THR A 22 34.26 -50.90 -14.71
CA THR A 22 33.69 -52.05 -15.48
C THR A 22 33.20 -53.22 -14.60
N ALA A 23 32.03 -53.82 -14.84
CA ALA A 23 31.43 -54.18 -16.14
C ALA A 23 29.88 -54.02 -16.17
N GLN A 24 29.25 -53.54 -17.27
CA GLN A 24 28.68 -54.30 -18.43
C GLN A 24 27.35 -55.05 -18.11
N SER A 25 26.36 -55.21 -19.00
CA SER A 25 26.07 -54.74 -20.39
C SER A 25 24.58 -55.08 -20.69
N THR A 26 23.81 -54.55 -21.67
CA THR A 26 24.01 -54.51 -23.14
C THR A 26 23.00 -53.58 -23.86
N ALA A 27 23.43 -53.10 -25.05
CA ALA A 27 22.74 -52.53 -26.23
C ALA A 27 21.23 -52.85 -26.46
N SER A 28 20.33 -51.92 -26.86
CA SER A 28 20.20 -51.11 -28.13
C SER A 28 19.64 -51.89 -29.35
N PRO A 29 19.02 -51.28 -30.43
CA PRO A 29 18.82 -49.84 -30.75
C PRO A 29 17.44 -49.40 -31.37
N ARG A 30 17.30 -48.07 -31.62
CA ARG A 30 16.59 -47.36 -32.74
C ARG A 30 15.09 -47.59 -33.08
N ALA A 31 14.34 -46.48 -33.22
CA ALA A 31 13.89 -45.93 -34.54
C ALA A 31 13.17 -44.56 -34.41
N LEU A 32 13.06 -43.81 -35.52
CA LEU A 32 12.36 -42.52 -35.65
C LEU A 32 10.88 -42.70 -36.03
N SER A 33 10.02 -41.70 -35.77
CA SER A 33 9.12 -41.07 -36.76
C SER A 33 8.15 -40.05 -36.13
N GLU A 34 7.42 -39.34 -36.99
CA GLU A 34 6.71 -38.08 -36.75
C GLU A 34 5.20 -38.24 -36.51
N SER A 35 4.50 -37.10 -36.44
CA SER A 35 3.06 -36.94 -36.76
C SER A 35 2.07 -37.36 -35.65
N SER A 36 0.78 -37.00 -35.69
CA SER A 36 0.09 -35.79 -36.19
C SER A 36 -1.37 -35.78 -35.71
N GLY A 37 -2.02 -34.62 -35.88
CA GLY A 37 -3.47 -34.36 -35.94
C GLY A 37 -4.54 -35.42 -35.57
N SER A 38 -5.54 -34.89 -34.84
CA SER A 38 -6.95 -34.81 -35.31
C SER A 38 -8.00 -35.88 -34.88
N LEU A 39 -9.01 -35.37 -34.17
CA LEU A 39 -10.47 -35.57 -34.37
C LEU A 39 -11.18 -36.94 -34.23
N LYS A 40 -12.33 -36.82 -33.52
CA LYS A 40 -13.66 -37.49 -33.70
C LYS A 40 -13.91 -38.91 -33.14
N ARG A 41 -14.90 -38.94 -32.22
CA ARG A 41 -16.09 -39.85 -32.16
C ARG A 41 -15.80 -41.36 -31.94
N SER A 42 -16.71 -42.22 -31.47
CA SER A 42 -18.07 -42.14 -30.87
C SER A 42 -18.41 -43.52 -30.29
N SER A 43 -19.42 -43.63 -29.41
CA SER A 43 -20.18 -44.87 -29.21
C SER A 43 -21.67 -44.59 -28.96
N THR A 44 -22.51 -45.61 -29.15
CA THR A 44 -23.96 -45.53 -29.42
C THR A 44 -24.75 -46.63 -28.69
N HIS A 45 -26.09 -46.56 -28.82
CA HIS A 45 -27.13 -47.51 -28.34
C HIS A 45 -27.65 -47.24 -26.91
N ASP A 46 -28.93 -47.47 -26.57
CA ASP A 46 -30.00 -48.27 -27.23
C ASP A 46 -31.25 -47.48 -27.70
N ALA A 47 -32.28 -48.18 -28.21
CA ALA A 47 -33.44 -47.65 -28.96
C ALA A 47 -34.83 -48.18 -28.47
N ASP A 48 -35.89 -47.88 -29.25
CA ASP A 48 -37.30 -48.33 -29.21
C ASP A 48 -38.24 -47.67 -28.15
N ASP A 49 -39.55 -47.39 -28.39
CA ASP A 49 -40.43 -47.67 -29.55
C ASP A 49 -41.60 -46.62 -29.78
N ASN A 50 -42.41 -46.87 -30.83
CA ASN A 50 -43.44 -46.12 -31.58
C ASN A 50 -44.68 -45.40 -30.91
N LYS A 51 -45.09 -44.28 -31.56
CA LYS A 51 -46.44 -43.83 -32.10
C LYS A 51 -47.71 -43.72 -31.19
N ASP A 52 -48.77 -42.96 -31.52
CA ASP A 52 -49.37 -42.49 -32.81
C ASP A 52 -50.22 -41.17 -32.66
N LYS A 53 -50.36 -40.37 -33.76
CA LYS A 53 -51.53 -39.54 -34.27
C LYS A 53 -52.42 -38.63 -33.37
N ASP A 54 -53.15 -37.59 -33.83
CA ASP A 54 -53.70 -37.15 -35.15
C ASP A 54 -53.74 -35.58 -35.34
N ASP A 55 -54.22 -35.09 -36.50
CA ASP A 55 -54.25 -33.69 -37.03
C ASP A 55 -55.24 -32.67 -36.38
N ASP A 56 -54.94 -31.35 -36.47
CA ASP A 56 -55.72 -30.37 -37.30
C ASP A 56 -54.98 -28.98 -37.45
N LYS A 57 -55.51 -28.07 -38.30
CA LYS A 57 -54.83 -26.90 -38.90
C LYS A 57 -55.22 -25.49 -38.38
N ASP A 58 -54.36 -24.53 -38.80
CA ASP A 58 -54.60 -23.12 -39.16
C ASP A 58 -54.43 -21.96 -38.13
N LYS A 59 -53.38 -21.15 -38.41
CA LYS A 59 -53.28 -19.67 -38.41
C LYS A 59 -53.09 -18.85 -37.11
N ASP A 60 -51.86 -18.32 -37.00
CA ASP A 60 -51.50 -16.90 -36.81
C ASP A 60 -52.39 -15.98 -35.95
N ASN A 61 -51.91 -15.54 -34.78
CA ASN A 61 -51.13 -14.28 -34.69
C ASN A 61 -50.56 -13.97 -33.27
N ASP A 62 -49.39 -13.31 -33.25
CA ASP A 62 -48.73 -12.52 -32.18
C ASP A 62 -48.69 -12.97 -30.70
N GLY A 63 -47.48 -13.32 -30.22
CA GLY A 63 -47.16 -13.37 -28.78
C GLY A 63 -45.93 -14.21 -28.39
N TRP A 64 -44.71 -13.80 -28.76
CA TRP A 64 -43.51 -14.64 -28.59
C TRP A 64 -43.09 -14.89 -27.12
N GLN A 65 -43.20 -16.15 -26.68
CA GLN A 65 -42.52 -16.72 -25.50
C GLN A 65 -41.82 -18.04 -25.87
N THR A 66 -40.57 -18.25 -25.43
CA THR A 66 -39.82 -19.48 -25.73
C THR A 66 -40.10 -20.57 -24.71
N ILE A 67 -40.61 -21.73 -25.16
CA ILE A 67 -40.90 -22.91 -24.35
C ILE A 67 -39.98 -24.07 -24.79
N GLN A 68 -39.46 -24.83 -23.82
CA GLN A 68 -39.02 -26.22 -24.03
C GLN A 68 -39.76 -27.12 -23.04
N ASN A 69 -40.28 -28.24 -23.53
CA ASN A 69 -41.01 -29.26 -22.76
C ASN A 69 -42.20 -28.72 -21.92
N GLY A 70 -43.05 -27.88 -22.53
CA GLY A 70 -44.42 -27.64 -22.07
C GLY A 70 -44.60 -26.84 -20.77
N ARG A 71 -43.55 -26.27 -20.18
CA ARG A 71 -43.67 -25.31 -19.06
C ARG A 71 -42.74 -24.12 -19.25
N PRO A 72 -43.17 -22.89 -18.91
CA PRO A 72 -42.28 -21.73 -18.91
C PRO A 72 -41.17 -21.94 -17.88
N VAL A 73 -39.92 -21.91 -18.33
CA VAL A 73 -38.77 -21.93 -17.43
C VAL A 73 -38.64 -20.54 -16.80
N LYS A 74 -39.45 -20.29 -15.76
CA LYS A 74 -39.03 -19.38 -14.69
C LYS A 74 -37.62 -19.83 -14.30
N LYS A 75 -36.61 -18.97 -14.45
CA LYS A 75 -35.26 -19.25 -13.91
C LYS A 75 -35.44 -19.49 -12.41
N LYS A 76 -35.52 -20.76 -12.01
CA LYS A 76 -35.58 -21.14 -10.59
C LYS A 76 -34.35 -20.51 -9.96
N GLN A 77 -34.56 -19.67 -8.94
CA GLN A 77 -33.48 -19.33 -8.02
C GLN A 77 -32.78 -20.64 -7.66
N LYS A 78 -31.45 -20.71 -7.85
CA LYS A 78 -30.67 -21.90 -7.50
C LYS A 78 -31.00 -22.24 -6.05
N LYS A 79 -31.76 -23.32 -5.82
CA LYS A 79 -32.09 -23.80 -4.48
C LYS A 79 -30.81 -23.88 -3.66
N THR A 80 -30.80 -23.24 -2.50
CA THR A 80 -29.72 -23.35 -1.53
C THR A 80 -29.47 -24.83 -1.24
N PRO A 81 -28.23 -25.34 -1.38
CA PRO A 81 -27.90 -26.68 -0.93
C PRO A 81 -28.20 -26.80 0.57
N GLY A 82 -28.74 -27.94 1.02
CA GLY A 82 -28.81 -28.21 2.46
C GLY A 82 -27.39 -28.36 3.04
N GLU A 83 -27.20 -28.01 4.31
CA GLU A 83 -25.88 -28.00 5.00
C GLU A 83 -25.14 -29.36 4.91
N ASN A 84 -25.89 -30.46 5.07
CA ASN A 84 -25.40 -31.82 4.94
C ASN A 84 -25.20 -32.29 3.49
N SER A 85 -25.41 -31.43 2.50
CA SER A 85 -25.19 -31.76 1.10
C SER A 85 -23.70 -31.78 0.75
N GLY A 86 -23.29 -32.78 -0.03
CA GLY A 86 -22.03 -32.78 -0.79
C GLY A 86 -21.95 -31.73 -1.91
N ARG A 87 -22.74 -30.65 -1.81
CA ARG A 87 -22.70 -29.44 -2.64
C ARG A 87 -22.67 -28.14 -1.81
N TYR A 88 -22.67 -28.23 -0.48
CA TYR A 88 -22.56 -27.04 0.38
C TYR A 88 -21.16 -26.42 0.23
N PRO A 89 -21.04 -25.08 0.10
CA PRO A 89 -19.75 -24.42 0.05
C PRO A 89 -18.98 -24.61 1.36
N ARG A 90 -17.66 -24.88 1.28
CA ARG A 90 -16.79 -25.02 2.45
C ARG A 90 -15.45 -24.37 2.18
N ILE A 91 -14.85 -23.79 3.23
CA ILE A 91 -13.47 -23.34 3.25
C ILE A 91 -12.78 -24.14 4.35
N THR A 92 -11.76 -24.92 4.01
CA THR A 92 -11.01 -25.74 4.96
C THR A 92 -9.52 -25.47 4.84
N PHE A 93 -8.75 -25.76 5.89
CA PHE A 93 -7.29 -25.88 5.76
C PHE A 93 -6.97 -26.85 4.61
N SER A 94 -5.99 -26.51 3.78
CA SER A 94 -5.52 -27.40 2.72
C SER A 94 -4.41 -28.28 3.27
N GLU A 95 -4.61 -29.60 3.30
CA GLU A 95 -3.58 -30.57 3.70
C GLU A 95 -2.33 -30.52 2.80
N GLN A 96 -2.45 -29.91 1.61
CA GLN A 96 -1.36 -29.66 0.66
C GLN A 96 -0.68 -28.29 0.87
N ALA A 97 -1.08 -27.50 1.86
CA ALA A 97 -0.52 -26.18 2.13
C ALA A 97 0.89 -26.28 2.73
N GLN A 98 1.92 -26.20 1.88
CA GLN A 98 3.30 -26.01 2.31
C GLN A 98 3.55 -24.51 2.61
N LEU A 99 3.15 -24.07 3.81
CA LEU A 99 3.38 -22.69 4.25
C LEU A 99 4.85 -22.47 4.59
N GLN A 100 5.45 -21.48 3.94
CA GLN A 100 6.83 -21.00 4.17
C GLN A 100 6.85 -19.62 4.85
N SER A 101 5.67 -19.08 5.16
CA SER A 101 5.45 -17.84 5.89
C SER A 101 4.02 -17.76 6.39
N LYS A 102 3.76 -16.93 7.40
CA LYS A 102 2.39 -16.52 7.78
C LYS A 102 1.67 -15.97 6.54
N ILE A 103 0.37 -16.28 6.39
CA ILE A 103 -0.45 -15.70 5.32
C ILE A 103 -0.51 -14.17 5.50
N ASN A 104 -0.68 -13.40 4.43
CA ASN A 104 -0.74 -11.93 4.53
C ASN A 104 -2.20 -11.47 4.60
N VAL A 105 -2.46 -10.25 5.06
CA VAL A 105 -3.79 -9.60 4.95
C VAL A 105 -4.30 -9.65 3.49
N SER A 106 -3.42 -9.45 2.51
CA SER A 106 -3.75 -9.61 1.09
C SER A 106 -4.23 -11.02 0.72
N SER A 107 -3.82 -12.07 1.43
CA SER A 107 -4.29 -13.44 1.20
C SER A 107 -5.76 -13.65 1.59
N LEU A 108 -6.27 -12.87 2.56
CA LEU A 108 -7.70 -12.82 2.91
C LEU A 108 -8.50 -12.06 1.86
N ARG A 109 -8.01 -10.91 1.38
CA ARG A 109 -8.57 -10.21 0.21
C ARG A 109 -8.64 -11.12 -1.01
N ASP A 110 -7.55 -11.82 -1.31
CA ASP A 110 -7.45 -12.65 -2.51
C ASP A 110 -8.40 -13.86 -2.44
N LEU A 111 -8.77 -14.32 -1.23
CA LEU A 111 -9.86 -15.28 -1.01
C LEU A 111 -11.23 -14.68 -1.38
N VAL A 112 -11.53 -13.43 -1.00
CA VAL A 112 -12.77 -12.72 -1.42
C VAL A 112 -12.82 -12.59 -2.95
N LEU A 113 -11.73 -12.12 -3.56
CA LEU A 113 -11.59 -11.98 -5.01
C LEU A 113 -11.67 -13.32 -5.74
N TYR A 114 -11.12 -14.39 -5.14
CA TYR A 114 -11.27 -15.73 -5.70
C TYR A 114 -12.72 -16.19 -5.66
N ILE A 115 -13.44 -16.05 -4.53
CA ILE A 115 -14.81 -16.55 -4.41
C ILE A 115 -15.78 -15.77 -5.32
N PHE A 116 -15.71 -14.43 -5.35
CA PHE A 116 -16.69 -13.57 -6.05
C PHE A 116 -16.22 -12.90 -7.35
N ALA A 117 -14.93 -12.93 -7.68
CA ALA A 117 -14.40 -12.29 -8.89
C ALA A 117 -13.44 -13.20 -9.66
N ASP A 118 -12.35 -12.62 -10.15
CA ASP A 118 -11.31 -13.23 -10.97
C ASP A 118 -9.97 -13.39 -10.23
N GLY A 119 -10.01 -13.41 -8.89
CA GLY A 119 -8.85 -13.70 -8.06
C GLY A 119 -8.27 -15.11 -8.29
N PRO A 120 -6.97 -15.32 -8.07
CA PRO A 120 -6.34 -16.64 -8.19
C PRO A 120 -6.77 -17.57 -7.04
N SER A 121 -6.78 -18.88 -7.29
CA SER A 121 -7.09 -19.87 -6.24
C SER A 121 -6.08 -19.77 -5.08
N PRO A 122 -6.53 -19.66 -3.82
CA PRO A 122 -5.65 -19.67 -2.66
C PRO A 122 -4.93 -21.03 -2.54
N ARG A 123 -3.70 -21.01 -2.03
CA ARG A 123 -2.91 -22.22 -1.73
C ARG A 123 -2.98 -22.67 -0.27
N TRP A 124 -3.42 -21.78 0.62
CA TRP A 124 -3.44 -21.97 2.07
C TRP A 124 -4.74 -22.61 2.57
N VAL A 125 -5.84 -22.45 1.83
CA VAL A 125 -7.15 -23.09 2.07
C VAL A 125 -7.66 -23.78 0.82
N SER A 126 -8.42 -24.86 1.01
CA SER A 126 -9.25 -25.48 -0.01
C SER A 126 -10.64 -24.85 0.02
N VAL A 127 -11.18 -24.52 -1.16
CA VAL A 127 -12.51 -23.91 -1.31
C VAL A 127 -13.35 -24.82 -2.20
N THR A 128 -14.32 -25.51 -1.61
CA THR A 128 -15.22 -26.43 -2.33
C THR A 128 -16.54 -25.75 -2.67
N HIS A 129 -17.16 -26.16 -3.77
CA HIS A 129 -18.44 -25.63 -4.28
C HIS A 129 -18.51 -24.10 -4.40
N ARG A 130 -17.39 -23.46 -4.79
CA ARG A 130 -17.27 -22.01 -5.09
C ARG A 130 -18.51 -21.36 -5.72
N PRO A 131 -19.19 -21.94 -6.75
CA PRO A 131 -20.36 -21.30 -7.37
C PRO A 131 -21.66 -21.30 -6.54
N GLU A 132 -21.63 -21.82 -5.31
CA GLU A 132 -22.77 -21.82 -4.39
C GLU A 132 -22.65 -20.83 -3.23
N PHE A 133 -21.49 -20.20 -3.00
CA PHE A 133 -21.36 -19.07 -2.07
C PHE A 133 -22.31 -17.94 -2.50
N ARG A 134 -23.09 -17.42 -1.55
CA ARG A 134 -24.12 -16.40 -1.81
C ARG A 134 -23.73 -15.03 -1.27
N LYS A 135 -23.14 -14.99 -0.07
CA LYS A 135 -22.63 -13.75 0.54
C LYS A 135 -21.22 -13.94 1.12
N ILE A 136 -20.51 -12.84 1.31
CA ILE A 136 -19.26 -12.79 2.07
C ILE A 136 -19.35 -11.59 3.02
N VAL A 137 -19.10 -11.81 4.31
CA VAL A 137 -18.96 -10.77 5.32
C VAL A 137 -17.52 -10.77 5.82
N THR A 138 -16.88 -9.61 5.81
CA THR A 138 -15.51 -9.41 6.29
C THR A 138 -15.51 -8.34 7.37
N ILE A 139 -15.10 -8.71 8.59
CA ILE A 139 -15.09 -7.82 9.77
C ILE A 139 -13.66 -7.65 10.27
N MET A 140 -13.15 -6.41 10.25
CA MET A 140 -11.88 -6.07 10.88
C MET A 140 -12.11 -5.68 12.35
N ILE A 141 -11.32 -6.25 13.27
CA ILE A 141 -11.37 -6.00 14.72
C ILE A 141 -9.95 -5.70 15.22
N PRO A 142 -9.46 -4.45 15.05
CA PRO A 142 -8.15 -4.04 15.54
C PRO A 142 -8.08 -4.17 17.07
N GLY A 143 -6.88 -4.40 17.60
CA GLY A 143 -6.67 -4.75 19.01
C GLY A 143 -6.69 -6.25 19.31
N LEU A 144 -7.27 -7.09 18.44
CA LEU A 144 -7.32 -8.54 18.71
C LEU A 144 -5.93 -9.20 18.50
N GLU A 145 -5.38 -9.83 19.53
CA GLU A 145 -4.04 -10.45 19.54
C GLU A 145 -4.07 -11.98 19.76
N GLU A 146 -3.11 -12.71 19.18
CA GLU A 146 -3.01 -14.18 19.30
C GLU A 146 -2.84 -14.61 20.76
N ALA A 147 -2.12 -13.82 21.55
CA ALA A 147 -1.87 -14.07 22.97
C ALA A 147 -3.14 -14.05 23.85
N MET A 148 -4.23 -13.39 23.41
CA MET A 148 -5.48 -13.36 24.16
C MET A 148 -6.20 -14.73 24.17
N PHE A 149 -5.91 -15.59 23.20
CA PHE A 149 -6.53 -16.91 23.04
C PHE A 149 -5.81 -18.03 23.82
N LYS A 150 -4.82 -17.68 24.66
CA LYS A 150 -4.12 -18.64 25.53
C LYS A 150 -4.95 -18.98 26.78
N PRO A 151 -4.74 -20.15 27.41
CA PRO A 151 -5.19 -20.36 28.78
C PRO A 151 -4.50 -19.36 29.75
N ASP A 152 -5.15 -19.13 30.89
CA ASP A 152 -4.59 -18.40 32.05
C ASP A 152 -4.10 -16.95 31.76
N VAL A 153 -4.76 -16.26 30.83
CA VAL A 153 -4.46 -14.85 30.50
C VAL A 153 -5.05 -13.90 31.57
N ASP A 154 -4.19 -13.14 32.23
CA ASP A 154 -4.58 -12.01 33.09
C ASP A 154 -4.95 -10.78 32.24
N PHE A 155 -6.24 -10.62 31.96
CA PHE A 155 -6.77 -9.47 31.21
C PHE A 155 -6.70 -8.13 31.98
N ALA A 156 -6.54 -8.13 33.30
CA ALA A 156 -6.45 -6.91 34.10
C ALA A 156 -5.03 -6.30 34.04
N ALA A 157 -4.00 -7.15 34.02
CA ALA A 157 -2.62 -6.75 33.78
C ALA A 157 -2.30 -6.53 32.28
N TYR A 158 -2.99 -7.23 31.37
CA TYR A 158 -2.65 -7.30 29.93
C TYR A 158 -2.33 -5.94 29.31
N SER A 159 -3.27 -4.99 29.34
CA SER A 159 -3.13 -3.66 28.73
C SER A 159 -2.11 -2.75 29.44
N LYS A 160 -1.81 -3.04 30.71
CA LYS A 160 -0.97 -2.23 31.62
C LYS A 160 0.53 -2.57 31.51
N LEU A 161 0.88 -3.64 30.79
CA LEU A 161 2.28 -4.03 30.49
C LEU A 161 3.03 -2.91 29.75
N ALA A 162 4.29 -2.70 30.14
CA ALA A 162 5.17 -1.72 29.49
C ALA A 162 5.42 -2.11 28.01
N PRO A 163 5.74 -1.17 27.11
CA PRO A 163 5.83 -1.44 25.66
C PRO A 163 6.84 -2.54 25.26
N ASP A 164 7.91 -2.70 26.05
CA ASP A 164 8.92 -3.75 25.92
C ASP A 164 8.42 -5.14 26.38
N GLN A 165 7.56 -5.18 27.39
CA GLN A 165 6.86 -6.38 27.86
C GLN A 165 5.71 -6.78 26.91
N ALA A 166 4.95 -5.78 26.42
CA ALA A 166 3.94 -5.98 25.39
C ALA A 166 4.56 -6.52 24.08
N ALA A 167 5.81 -6.13 23.80
CA ALA A 167 6.59 -6.65 22.69
C ALA A 167 6.97 -8.15 22.79
N ASP A 168 6.76 -8.80 23.93
CA ASP A 168 6.94 -10.25 24.12
C ASP A 168 5.61 -11.03 24.14
N ARG A 169 4.47 -10.37 23.89
CA ARG A 169 3.17 -11.03 23.65
C ARG A 169 3.14 -11.98 22.44
N PRO A 170 3.85 -11.78 21.31
CA PRO A 170 3.73 -12.67 20.16
C PRO A 170 4.18 -14.10 20.49
N ASP A 171 3.23 -15.02 20.56
CA ASP A 171 3.48 -16.43 20.89
C ASP A 171 4.25 -17.16 19.77
N THR A 172 4.02 -16.73 18.53
CA THR A 172 4.47 -17.45 17.35
C THR A 172 5.87 -17.03 16.91
N SER A 173 6.79 -18.01 16.94
CA SER A 173 8.10 -17.93 16.29
C SER A 173 7.99 -17.41 14.85
N PRO A 174 9.03 -16.74 14.30
CA PRO A 174 9.11 -16.39 12.88
C PRO A 174 8.97 -17.57 11.90
N ASP A 175 8.98 -18.82 12.38
CA ASP A 175 8.82 -20.05 11.61
C ASP A 175 7.45 -20.74 11.81
N ASP A 176 6.57 -20.19 12.65
CA ASP A 176 5.28 -20.79 12.97
C ASP A 176 4.12 -20.17 12.16
N TYR A 177 3.69 -20.91 11.14
CA TYR A 177 2.84 -20.42 10.04
C TYR A 177 1.45 -21.04 9.96
N TYR A 178 1.25 -22.17 10.62
CA TYR A 178 0.05 -22.99 10.46
C TYR A 178 -1.10 -22.49 11.36
N PRO A 179 -2.36 -22.72 10.98
CA PRO A 179 -3.49 -22.35 11.82
C PRO A 179 -3.53 -23.15 13.13
N ARG A 180 -3.98 -22.50 14.21
CA ARG A 180 -4.30 -23.16 15.49
C ARG A 180 -5.72 -23.67 15.46
N LEU A 181 -5.94 -24.91 15.86
CA LEU A 181 -7.28 -25.44 16.13
C LEU A 181 -7.84 -24.77 17.40
N LEU A 182 -8.99 -24.13 17.30
CA LEU A 182 -9.68 -23.56 18.46
C LEU A 182 -10.36 -24.68 19.24
N LYS A 183 -10.01 -24.82 20.52
CA LYS A 183 -10.63 -25.78 21.45
C LYS A 183 -11.32 -25.00 22.56
N LYS A 184 -12.65 -25.07 22.62
CA LYS A 184 -13.47 -24.27 23.55
C LYS A 184 -12.98 -24.32 24.99
N ASP A 185 -12.73 -25.52 25.51
CA ASP A 185 -12.30 -25.75 26.90
C ASP A 185 -10.89 -25.24 27.23
N ALA A 186 -10.11 -24.84 26.22
CA ALA A 186 -8.77 -24.27 26.37
C ALA A 186 -8.72 -22.74 26.13
N LEU A 187 -9.86 -22.12 25.82
CA LEU A 187 -9.97 -20.67 25.65
C LEU A 187 -10.48 -20.00 26.94
N PRO A 188 -10.01 -18.79 27.26
CA PRO A 188 -10.60 -17.96 28.30
C PRO A 188 -12.10 -17.76 28.07
N GLN A 189 -12.88 -17.72 29.14
CA GLN A 189 -14.35 -17.60 29.09
C GLN A 189 -14.87 -16.51 28.12
N PRO A 190 -14.30 -15.29 28.06
CA PRO A 190 -14.73 -14.25 27.12
C PRO A 190 -14.61 -14.63 25.64
N LEU A 191 -13.72 -15.55 25.29
CA LEU A 191 -13.36 -15.92 23.92
C LEU A 191 -13.86 -17.31 23.50
N GLN A 192 -14.45 -18.08 24.41
CA GLN A 192 -15.04 -19.39 24.09
C GLN A 192 -16.01 -19.37 22.90
N PRO A 193 -16.87 -18.33 22.68
CA PRO A 193 -17.73 -18.24 21.50
C PRO A 193 -17.01 -18.26 20.15
N PHE A 194 -15.73 -17.85 20.08
CA PHE A 194 -14.96 -17.97 18.84
C PHE A 194 -14.83 -19.44 18.38
N ALA A 195 -14.75 -20.39 19.31
CA ALA A 195 -14.68 -21.82 18.98
C ALA A 195 -16.01 -22.41 18.50
N ASP A 196 -17.15 -21.76 18.81
CA ASP A 196 -18.47 -22.17 18.31
C ASP A 196 -18.72 -21.70 16.85
N ILE A 197 -18.01 -20.65 16.42
CA ILE A 197 -18.14 -20.04 15.08
C ILE A 197 -17.01 -20.49 14.13
N PHE A 198 -15.77 -20.57 14.64
CA PHE A 198 -14.55 -20.76 13.87
C PHE A 198 -13.80 -22.01 14.32
N THR A 199 -13.37 -22.83 13.36
CA THR A 199 -12.51 -24.00 13.66
C THR A 199 -11.06 -23.60 13.93
N HIS A 200 -10.58 -22.51 13.30
CA HIS A 200 -9.16 -22.18 13.27
C HIS A 200 -8.87 -20.69 13.46
N LEU A 201 -7.86 -20.39 14.28
CA LEU A 201 -7.16 -19.11 14.32
C LEU A 201 -5.98 -19.15 13.35
N TRP A 202 -5.86 -18.16 12.48
CA TRP A 202 -4.76 -18.02 11.53
C TRP A 202 -3.79 -16.92 11.95
N PRO A 203 -2.49 -17.19 12.06
CA PRO A 203 -1.48 -16.14 12.14
C PRO A 203 -1.43 -15.35 10.81
N VAL A 204 -1.72 -14.05 10.85
CA VAL A 204 -1.81 -13.18 9.66
C VAL A 204 -0.77 -12.06 9.73
N ARG A 205 0.02 -11.90 8.67
CA ARG A 205 1.00 -10.82 8.56
C ARG A 205 0.38 -9.55 7.98
N ALA A 206 0.49 -8.45 8.73
CA ALA A 206 0.07 -7.13 8.28
C ALA A 206 0.95 -6.61 7.12
N PRO A 207 0.40 -5.79 6.22
CA PRO A 207 1.16 -5.17 5.13
C PRO A 207 2.21 -4.20 5.69
N GLY A 208 3.39 -4.13 5.08
CA GLY A 208 4.51 -3.34 5.59
C GLY A 208 5.83 -3.69 4.91
N ASP A 209 6.87 -2.92 5.21
CA ASP A 209 8.22 -3.11 4.67
C ASP A 209 9.23 -3.28 5.83
N ASP A 210 9.89 -4.45 5.85
CA ASP A 210 10.85 -4.82 6.90
C ASP A 210 12.19 -4.08 6.79
N LYS A 211 12.54 -3.58 5.59
CA LYS A 211 13.77 -2.82 5.35
C LYS A 211 13.63 -1.39 5.86
N TYR A 212 12.42 -0.84 5.75
CA TYR A 212 12.12 0.55 6.10
C TYR A 212 11.36 0.71 7.42
N PHE A 213 11.13 -0.40 8.15
CA PHE A 213 10.49 -0.42 9.45
C PHE A 213 9.09 0.21 9.46
N ARG A 214 8.29 -0.08 8.42
CA ARG A 214 6.96 0.52 8.20
C ARG A 214 5.83 -0.52 8.26
N LEU A 215 4.74 -0.14 8.91
CA LEU A 215 3.42 -0.77 8.82
C LEU A 215 2.57 0.02 7.80
N HIS A 216 1.91 -0.66 6.88
CA HIS A 216 0.94 -0.06 5.96
C HIS A 216 -0.50 -0.34 6.44
N SER A 217 -1.49 0.36 5.88
CA SER A 217 -2.89 0.18 6.27
C SER A 217 -3.42 -1.21 5.87
N PRO A 218 -3.90 -2.03 6.83
CA PRO A 218 -4.58 -3.28 6.53
C PRO A 218 -5.90 -3.04 5.80
N VAL A 219 -6.63 -1.97 6.17
CA VAL A 219 -7.88 -1.55 5.50
C VAL A 219 -7.62 -1.26 4.02
N GLN A 220 -6.61 -0.44 3.70
CA GLN A 220 -6.25 -0.15 2.31
C GLN A 220 -5.84 -1.42 1.55
N THR A 221 -5.13 -2.34 2.21
CA THR A 221 -4.71 -3.62 1.61
C THR A 221 -5.91 -4.54 1.33
N MET A 222 -6.92 -4.59 2.21
CA MET A 222 -8.15 -5.33 1.98
C MET A 222 -9.03 -4.70 0.89
N LEU A 223 -9.12 -3.36 0.88
CA LEU A 223 -9.99 -2.63 -0.04
C LEU A 223 -9.37 -2.32 -1.41
N THR A 224 -8.11 -2.72 -1.65
CA THR A 224 -7.44 -2.55 -2.96
C THR A 224 -7.18 -3.90 -3.63
N ALA A 225 -7.90 -4.19 -4.70
CA ALA A 225 -7.73 -5.35 -5.57
C ALA A 225 -6.60 -5.13 -6.60
N PRO A 226 -5.60 -6.02 -6.72
CA PRO A 226 -4.46 -5.80 -7.62
C PRO A 226 -4.87 -5.69 -9.09
N SER A 227 -4.18 -4.85 -9.86
CA SER A 227 -4.43 -4.70 -11.29
C SER A 227 -4.23 -6.02 -12.03
N THR A 228 -5.30 -6.50 -12.68
CA THR A 228 -5.25 -7.70 -13.53
C THR A 228 -4.51 -7.42 -14.82
N LYS A 229 -3.24 -7.80 -14.88
CA LYS A 229 -2.41 -7.67 -16.09
C LYS A 229 -3.01 -8.45 -17.26
N SER A 230 -3.43 -7.72 -18.29
CA SER A 230 -3.81 -8.26 -19.58
C SER A 230 -2.59 -8.86 -20.31
N LYS A 231 -2.82 -9.73 -21.30
CA LYS A 231 -1.72 -10.31 -22.09
C LYS A 231 -0.97 -9.27 -22.95
N GLU A 232 -1.58 -8.12 -23.24
CA GLU A 232 -0.94 -7.03 -24.01
C GLU A 232 0.02 -6.17 -23.17
N GLU A 233 -0.22 -6.03 -21.87
CA GLU A 233 0.63 -5.25 -20.93
C GLU A 233 2.01 -5.86 -20.66
N LYS A 234 2.41 -6.89 -21.40
CA LYS A 234 3.81 -7.33 -21.49
C LYS A 234 4.68 -6.43 -22.39
N ARG A 235 4.09 -5.45 -23.09
CA ARG A 235 4.81 -4.48 -23.94
C ARG A 235 4.84 -3.08 -23.31
N GLY A 236 5.89 -2.81 -22.53
CA GLY A 236 6.26 -1.46 -22.08
C GLY A 236 5.44 -0.89 -20.92
N LEU A 237 5.93 0.22 -20.36
CA LEU A 237 5.17 1.06 -19.44
C LEU A 237 4.08 1.78 -20.23
N LYS A 238 2.82 1.61 -19.86
CA LYS A 238 1.70 2.33 -20.49
C LYS A 238 1.57 3.72 -19.85
N ALA A 239 1.31 4.73 -20.67
CA ALA A 239 0.99 6.07 -20.17
C ALA A 239 -0.27 6.03 -19.29
N VAL A 240 -0.34 6.91 -18.28
CA VAL A 240 -1.54 7.04 -17.43
C VAL A 240 -2.72 7.47 -18.28
N THR A 241 -3.76 6.64 -18.25
CA THR A 241 -5.11 7.02 -18.66
C THR A 241 -5.84 7.54 -17.43
N ASP A 242 -6.50 8.69 -17.54
CA ASP A 242 -7.28 9.25 -16.44
C ASP A 242 -8.41 8.28 -16.01
N PRO A 243 -8.75 8.21 -14.70
CA PRO A 243 -9.81 7.34 -14.21
C PRO A 243 -11.17 7.58 -14.88
N SER A 244 -11.99 6.53 -14.97
CA SER A 244 -13.36 6.65 -15.48
C SER A 244 -14.18 7.62 -14.62
N GLY A 245 -14.54 8.78 -15.18
CA GLY A 245 -15.24 9.86 -14.48
C GLY A 245 -14.32 10.89 -13.80
N TRP A 246 -13.02 10.83 -14.05
CA TRP A 246 -12.08 11.88 -13.62
C TRP A 246 -12.48 13.25 -14.17
N LYS A 247 -12.29 14.29 -13.36
CA LYS A 247 -12.46 15.69 -13.75
C LYS A 247 -11.19 16.43 -13.37
N ASP A 248 -10.66 17.19 -14.32
CA ASP A 248 -9.44 17.96 -14.13
C ASP A 248 -9.73 19.15 -13.21
N GLU A 249 -9.04 19.20 -12.07
CA GLU A 249 -9.19 20.25 -11.06
C GLU A 249 -7.94 21.14 -11.07
N ARG A 250 -7.95 22.18 -11.91
CA ARG A 250 -6.78 23.04 -12.11
C ARG A 250 -6.30 23.67 -10.80
N THR A 251 -5.12 23.25 -10.35
CA THR A 251 -4.54 23.55 -9.03
C THR A 251 -3.31 24.46 -9.19
N ARG A 252 -3.19 25.49 -8.33
CA ARG A 252 -2.02 26.39 -8.30
C ARG A 252 -0.75 25.66 -7.86
N ILE A 253 0.43 26.12 -8.29
CA ILE A 253 1.69 25.47 -7.93
C ILE A 253 2.02 25.57 -6.43
N THR A 254 1.55 26.62 -5.76
CA THR A 254 1.71 26.82 -4.31
C THR A 254 1.08 25.71 -3.48
N GLU A 255 0.02 25.06 -3.97
CA GLU A 255 -0.62 23.89 -3.35
C GLU A 255 0.25 22.62 -3.36
N PHE A 256 1.38 22.65 -4.07
CA PHE A 256 2.36 21.56 -4.19
C PHE A 256 3.67 21.86 -3.45
N LEU A 257 3.77 22.99 -2.74
CA LEU A 257 4.91 23.27 -1.87
C LEU A 257 5.03 22.18 -0.81
N ALA A 258 6.22 21.58 -0.71
CA ALA A 258 6.53 20.60 0.32
C ALA A 258 6.47 21.25 1.70
N THR A 259 5.75 20.63 2.62
CA THR A 259 5.65 21.09 4.01
C THR A 259 7.01 20.99 4.74
N PRO A 260 7.23 21.74 5.84
CA PRO A 260 8.47 21.65 6.62
C PRO A 260 8.80 20.22 7.08
N ASP A 261 7.77 19.42 7.40
CA ASP A 261 7.94 18.03 7.80
C ASP A 261 8.25 17.11 6.60
N GLU A 262 7.62 17.30 5.43
CA GLU A 262 7.98 16.54 4.22
C GLU A 262 9.42 16.82 3.76
N LEU A 263 9.87 18.08 3.82
CA LEU A 263 11.25 18.46 3.53
C LEU A 263 12.22 17.75 4.50
N MET A 264 11.88 17.74 5.79
CA MET A 264 12.68 17.10 6.83
C MET A 264 12.72 15.56 6.70
N GLU A 265 11.58 14.91 6.41
CA GLU A 265 11.50 13.47 6.15
C GLU A 265 12.31 13.04 4.92
N ASN A 266 12.32 13.88 3.88
CA ASN A 266 13.11 13.66 2.66
C ASN A 266 14.56 14.14 2.80
N GLY A 267 14.97 14.63 3.98
CA GLY A 267 16.35 14.98 4.29
C GLY A 267 16.86 16.22 3.55
N PHE A 268 16.01 17.19 3.26
CA PHE A 268 16.40 18.49 2.73
C PHE A 268 17.18 19.32 3.78
N PRO A 269 18.03 20.27 3.35
CA PRO A 269 18.66 21.23 4.26
C PRO A 269 17.62 22.15 4.91
N THR A 270 17.62 22.25 6.24
CA THR A 270 16.69 23.11 6.99
C THR A 270 17.01 24.58 6.78
N HIS A 271 16.13 25.31 6.09
CA HIS A 271 16.20 26.78 5.97
C HIS A 271 15.71 27.48 7.25
N PRO A 272 16.30 28.62 7.67
CA PRO A 272 15.89 29.34 8.88
C PRO A 272 14.39 29.68 8.96
N ALA A 273 13.74 30.01 7.83
CA ALA A 273 12.33 30.38 7.80
C ALA A 273 11.40 29.20 8.15
N LEU A 274 11.86 27.95 7.97
CA LEU A 274 11.13 26.72 8.34
C LEU A 274 11.18 26.41 9.84
N LEU A 275 11.99 27.14 10.62
CA LEU A 275 12.05 27.00 12.07
C LEU A 275 10.99 27.90 12.74
N PRO A 276 10.28 27.40 13.78
CA PRO A 276 9.44 28.24 14.62
C PRO A 276 10.20 29.44 15.18
N LYS A 277 9.53 30.60 15.28
CA LYS A 277 10.09 31.82 15.86
C LYS A 277 10.47 31.58 17.34
N GLY A 278 11.63 32.11 17.75
CA GLY A 278 12.23 31.93 19.07
C GLY A 278 13.69 31.46 19.01
N GLU A 279 14.26 31.11 20.16
CA GLU A 279 15.71 30.97 20.34
C GLU A 279 16.42 30.07 19.32
N ARG A 280 15.82 28.95 18.90
CA ARG A 280 16.45 28.00 17.95
C ARG A 280 16.68 28.65 16.58
N ARG A 281 15.78 29.53 16.15
CA ARG A 281 15.88 30.25 14.89
C ARG A 281 16.82 31.45 15.02
N GLU A 282 16.78 32.17 16.13
CA GLU A 282 17.67 33.30 16.42
C GLU A 282 19.15 32.89 16.57
N LYS A 283 19.39 31.70 17.14
CA LYS A 283 20.73 31.12 17.32
C LYS A 283 21.23 30.35 16.08
N TYR A 284 20.40 30.18 15.05
CA TYR A 284 20.75 29.44 13.85
C TYR A 284 21.90 30.12 13.08
N LYS A 285 22.88 29.33 12.64
CA LYS A 285 23.96 29.78 11.75
C LYS A 285 24.18 28.75 10.66
N ASN A 286 24.31 29.20 9.41
CA ASN A 286 24.72 28.32 8.31
C ASN A 286 26.09 27.69 8.65
N PRO A 287 26.31 26.39 8.36
CA PRO A 287 27.62 25.77 8.49
C PRO A 287 28.67 26.42 7.56
N PRO A 288 29.97 26.13 7.77
CA PRO A 288 31.03 26.60 6.87
C PRO A 288 30.76 26.21 5.41
N GLY A 289 30.73 27.22 4.52
CA GLY A 289 30.49 27.05 3.09
C GLY A 289 29.02 26.84 2.68
N TRP A 290 28.07 26.94 3.62
CA TRP A 290 26.63 26.91 3.33
C TRP A 290 26.03 28.31 3.28
N VAL A 291 25.02 28.48 2.43
CA VAL A 291 24.20 29.69 2.31
C VAL A 291 22.72 29.36 2.43
N SER A 292 21.91 30.35 2.79
CA SER A 292 20.45 30.28 2.81
C SER A 292 19.90 31.41 1.96
N THR A 293 18.86 31.17 1.16
CA THR A 293 18.19 32.24 0.39
C THR A 293 17.61 33.32 1.31
N ILE A 294 17.48 34.55 0.80
CA ILE A 294 17.00 35.70 1.55
C ILE A 294 15.47 35.62 1.69
N VAL A 295 15.02 34.83 2.67
CA VAL A 295 13.62 34.68 3.07
C VAL A 295 13.59 34.75 4.59
N GLU A 296 12.94 35.74 5.17
CA GLU A 296 12.81 35.83 6.62
C GLU A 296 11.64 34.96 7.08
N ASN A 297 10.47 35.11 6.47
CA ASN A 297 9.24 34.39 6.81
C ASN A 297 8.66 33.70 5.57
N LEU A 298 7.82 32.69 5.75
CA LEU A 298 7.25 31.96 4.61
C LEU A 298 6.22 32.83 3.87
N GLU A 299 5.60 33.74 4.61
CA GLU A 299 4.69 34.79 4.17
C GLU A 299 5.38 35.83 3.26
N ASP A 300 6.72 35.95 3.30
CA ASP A 300 7.48 36.83 2.38
C ASP A 300 7.40 36.36 0.92
N GLY A 301 6.95 35.11 0.70
CA GLY A 301 6.69 34.57 -0.63
C GLY A 301 5.26 34.82 -1.14
N ASP A 302 4.35 35.33 -0.31
CA ASP A 302 2.94 35.47 -0.69
C ASP A 302 2.71 36.69 -1.58
N VAL A 303 2.02 36.48 -2.70
CA VAL A 303 1.63 37.54 -3.63
C VAL A 303 0.16 37.87 -3.39
N LEU A 304 -0.17 39.17 -3.32
CA LEU A 304 -1.55 39.61 -3.09
C LEU A 304 -2.46 39.16 -4.23
N GLU A 305 -3.63 38.58 -3.91
CA GLU A 305 -4.58 38.09 -4.92
C GLU A 305 -5.03 39.14 -5.94
N ALA A 306 -4.98 40.43 -5.59
CA ALA A 306 -5.27 41.54 -6.50
C ALA A 306 -4.21 41.72 -7.61
N ASP A 307 -2.96 41.33 -7.33
CA ASP A 307 -1.82 41.42 -8.26
C ASP A 307 -1.62 40.11 -9.05
N ILE A 308 -2.26 39.01 -8.63
CA ILE A 308 -2.23 37.73 -9.34
C ILE A 308 -3.17 37.79 -10.55
N GLN A 309 -2.62 37.59 -11.75
CA GLN A 309 -3.42 37.43 -12.97
C GLN A 309 -4.48 36.33 -12.81
N GLN A 310 -5.74 36.66 -13.08
CA GLN A 310 -6.87 35.74 -12.92
C GLN A 310 -6.64 34.41 -13.66
N GLY A 311 -6.70 33.30 -12.94
CA GLY A 311 -6.47 31.97 -13.50
C GLY A 311 -4.99 31.58 -13.70
N SER A 312 -4.04 32.35 -13.14
CA SER A 312 -2.62 31.96 -13.11
C SER A 312 -2.39 30.70 -12.27
N ILE A 313 -1.64 29.74 -12.84
CA ILE A 313 -1.16 28.54 -12.12
C ILE A 313 -0.04 28.90 -11.15
N THR A 314 0.83 29.85 -11.51
CA THR A 314 2.01 30.18 -10.71
C THR A 314 1.68 31.04 -9.48
N ALA A 315 0.44 31.56 -9.37
CA ALA A 315 0.02 32.43 -8.28
C ALA A 315 0.92 33.67 -8.10
N GLY A 316 1.47 34.21 -9.20
CA GLY A 316 2.40 35.34 -9.18
C GLY A 316 3.83 35.01 -8.73
N ARG A 317 4.11 33.76 -8.37
CA ARG A 317 5.44 33.26 -7.99
C ARG A 317 6.33 33.07 -9.23
N GLU A 318 7.64 33.26 -9.06
CA GLU A 318 8.64 32.87 -10.05
C GLU A 318 8.98 31.39 -9.87
N ILE A 319 8.94 30.59 -10.94
CA ILE A 319 9.19 29.15 -10.87
C ILE A 319 10.44 28.82 -11.68
N LEU A 320 11.41 28.21 -11.00
CA LEU A 320 12.69 27.81 -11.57
C LEU A 320 12.89 26.31 -11.30
N ALA A 321 12.97 25.51 -12.37
CA ALA A 321 13.44 24.14 -12.23
C ALA A 321 14.95 24.10 -12.17
N VAL A 322 15.48 23.24 -11.31
CA VAL A 322 16.91 23.02 -11.10
C VAL A 322 17.21 21.54 -11.25
N ASP A 323 18.31 21.25 -11.92
CA ASP A 323 18.99 19.96 -11.88
C ASP A 323 20.51 20.19 -11.85
N CYS A 324 21.25 19.28 -11.23
CA CYS A 324 22.69 19.42 -11.00
C CYS A 324 23.44 18.13 -11.31
N GLU A 325 24.49 18.22 -12.12
CA GLU A 325 25.42 17.11 -12.32
C GLU A 325 26.56 17.17 -11.32
N MET A 326 26.89 16.03 -10.70
CA MET A 326 27.94 15.92 -9.69
C MET A 326 29.03 14.92 -10.07
N CYS A 327 30.24 15.14 -9.57
CA CYS A 327 31.33 14.16 -9.55
C CYS A 327 31.60 13.65 -8.13
N MET A 328 32.31 12.52 -8.00
CA MET A 328 32.84 12.07 -6.71
C MET A 328 34.18 12.75 -6.40
N THR A 329 34.30 13.28 -5.17
CA THR A 329 35.55 13.84 -4.61
C THR A 329 36.05 13.06 -3.38
N GLY A 330 35.46 11.90 -3.13
CA GLY A 330 35.75 10.96 -2.05
C GLY A 330 34.79 9.77 -2.11
N GLU A 331 35.01 8.72 -1.31
CA GLU A 331 34.24 7.45 -1.41
C GLU A 331 32.71 7.60 -1.32
N LYS A 332 32.23 8.63 -0.61
CA LYS A 332 30.80 8.93 -0.41
C LYS A 332 30.50 10.43 -0.48
N GLU A 333 31.38 11.21 -1.11
CA GLU A 333 31.25 12.66 -1.23
C GLU A 333 31.08 13.06 -2.69
N PHE A 334 29.95 13.71 -2.98
CA PHE A 334 29.63 14.27 -4.29
C PHE A 334 29.80 15.78 -4.24
N SER A 335 30.37 16.34 -5.31
CA SER A 335 30.58 17.78 -5.48
C SER A 335 29.95 18.26 -6.79
N LEU A 336 29.37 19.47 -6.76
CA LEU A 336 28.72 20.09 -7.91
C LEU A 336 29.71 20.28 -9.08
N THR A 337 29.28 19.92 -10.30
CA THR A 337 30.07 20.04 -11.53
C THR A 337 29.34 20.64 -12.72
N ARG A 338 28.00 20.58 -12.75
CA ARG A 338 27.15 21.41 -13.62
C ARG A 338 25.88 21.78 -12.85
N ILE A 339 25.32 22.95 -13.15
CA ILE A 339 24.00 23.36 -12.69
C ILE A 339 23.23 23.96 -13.86
N SER A 340 21.96 23.56 -14.02
CA SER A 340 21.05 24.16 -15.00
C SER A 340 19.77 24.66 -14.31
N LEU A 341 19.38 25.90 -14.61
CA LEU A 341 18.11 26.52 -14.19
C LEU A 341 17.24 26.77 -15.41
N VAL A 342 15.97 26.36 -15.34
CA VAL A 342 14.98 26.55 -16.41
C VAL A 342 13.75 27.26 -15.86
N SER A 343 13.32 28.35 -16.50
CA SER A 343 12.14 29.12 -16.11
C SER A 343 10.85 28.36 -16.38
N TRP A 344 9.73 28.78 -15.78
CA TRP A 344 8.40 28.24 -16.10
C TRP A 344 8.08 28.19 -17.61
N GLY A 345 8.62 29.13 -18.39
CA GLY A 345 8.46 29.18 -19.85
C GLY A 345 9.21 28.09 -20.61
N GLY A 346 10.21 27.44 -20.00
CA GLY A 346 11.17 26.57 -20.68
C GLY A 346 12.43 27.31 -21.16
N GLU A 347 12.70 28.51 -20.66
CA GLU A 347 13.90 29.26 -21.01
C GLU A 347 15.04 28.91 -20.04
N VAL A 348 16.23 28.61 -20.55
CA VAL A 348 17.43 28.35 -19.72
C VAL A 348 17.93 29.66 -19.13
N VAL A 349 17.79 29.81 -17.81
CA VAL A 349 18.17 30.99 -17.03
C VAL A 349 19.65 30.94 -16.65
N MET A 350 20.16 29.74 -16.36
CA MET A 350 21.57 29.49 -16.08
C MET A 350 21.92 28.08 -16.57
N ASP A 351 23.09 27.90 -17.20
CA ASP A 351 23.69 26.60 -17.44
C ASP A 351 25.20 26.74 -17.33
N GLU A 352 25.79 26.24 -16.23
CA GLU A 352 27.19 26.50 -15.90
C GLU A 352 27.91 25.25 -15.39
N LEU A 353 29.13 25.04 -15.90
CA LEU A 353 30.09 24.10 -15.32
C LEU A 353 30.76 24.70 -14.09
N VAL A 354 31.01 23.86 -13.10
CA VAL A 354 31.53 24.23 -11.79
C VAL A 354 32.78 23.42 -11.50
N LYS A 355 33.83 24.08 -11.01
CA LYS A 355 35.06 23.44 -10.54
C LYS A 355 34.91 23.06 -9.06
N PRO A 356 35.01 21.77 -8.69
CA PRO A 356 35.04 21.36 -7.30
C PRO A 356 36.30 21.86 -6.57
N ASP A 357 36.14 22.25 -5.30
CA ASP A 357 37.27 22.65 -4.43
C ASP A 357 38.23 21.48 -4.12
N LYS A 358 37.71 20.24 -4.21
CA LYS A 358 38.43 18.99 -3.92
C LYS A 358 38.83 18.27 -5.23
N PRO A 359 39.95 17.53 -5.26
CA PRO A 359 40.30 16.68 -6.39
C PRO A 359 39.19 15.67 -6.70
N ILE A 360 38.85 15.54 -7.98
CA ILE A 360 37.86 14.59 -8.48
C ILE A 360 38.48 13.18 -8.48
N THR A 361 37.81 12.22 -7.83
CA THR A 361 38.21 10.81 -7.80
C THR A 361 37.50 9.98 -8.87
N ASP A 362 36.25 10.32 -9.19
CA ASP A 362 35.49 9.76 -10.32
C ASP A 362 34.54 10.83 -10.88
N TYR A 363 34.57 11.05 -12.19
CA TYR A 363 33.68 12.00 -12.88
C TYR A 363 32.25 11.48 -13.00
N VAL A 364 32.05 10.16 -12.80
CA VAL A 364 30.78 9.42 -12.95
C VAL A 364 30.06 9.66 -14.28
N THR A 365 30.82 9.96 -15.35
CA THR A 365 30.38 10.39 -16.70
C THR A 365 29.22 9.61 -17.30
N ARG A 366 29.13 8.30 -17.04
CA ARG A 366 28.00 7.43 -17.48
C ARG A 366 26.62 7.85 -16.94
N PHE A 367 26.62 8.65 -15.87
CA PHE A 367 25.47 9.28 -15.25
C PHE A 367 25.51 10.78 -15.50
N SER A 368 26.62 11.44 -15.20
CA SER A 368 26.69 12.91 -15.18
C SER A 368 26.93 13.61 -16.52
N GLY A 369 27.37 12.87 -17.53
CA GLY A 369 27.86 13.42 -18.81
C GLY A 369 29.19 14.18 -18.72
N ILE A 370 29.62 14.57 -17.52
CA ILE A 370 30.82 15.37 -17.27
C ILE A 370 32.09 14.57 -17.57
N THR A 371 32.99 15.15 -18.36
CA THR A 371 34.33 14.62 -18.60
C THR A 371 35.40 15.53 -17.99
N LYS A 372 36.64 15.03 -17.92
CA LYS A 372 37.79 15.84 -17.47
C LYS A 372 38.03 17.03 -18.39
N GLU A 373 37.94 16.81 -19.69
CA GLU A 373 38.20 17.81 -20.73
C GLU A 373 37.20 18.98 -20.67
N MET A 374 35.97 18.72 -20.19
CA MET A 374 34.97 19.76 -19.92
C MET A 374 35.34 20.63 -18.71
N LEU A 375 35.91 20.06 -17.65
CA LEU A 375 36.19 20.77 -16.38
C LEU A 375 37.62 21.36 -16.27
N ASP A 376 38.60 20.81 -16.99
CA ASP A 376 39.98 21.31 -17.00
C ASP A 376 40.08 22.85 -17.27
N PRO A 377 39.32 23.47 -18.21
CA PRO A 377 39.36 24.91 -18.43
C PRO A 377 38.46 25.74 -17.50
N VAL A 378 37.62 25.11 -16.67
CA VAL A 378 36.62 25.81 -15.85
C VAL A 378 37.29 26.49 -14.64
N THR A 379 36.86 27.72 -14.34
CA THR A 379 37.31 28.48 -13.17
C THR A 379 36.17 28.86 -12.22
N THR A 380 34.91 28.76 -12.65
CA THR A 380 33.73 29.04 -11.82
C THR A 380 33.70 28.11 -10.61
N THR A 381 33.66 28.68 -9.41
CA THR A 381 33.65 27.91 -8.15
C THR A 381 32.22 27.77 -7.62
N LEU A 382 32.03 26.87 -6.65
CA LEU A 382 30.76 26.75 -5.92
C LEU A 382 30.31 28.10 -5.31
N LYS A 383 31.26 28.92 -4.84
CA LYS A 383 30.96 30.23 -4.25
C LYS A 383 30.41 31.22 -5.28
N ASP A 384 30.89 31.17 -6.52
CA ASP A 384 30.41 32.03 -7.61
C ASP A 384 28.97 31.66 -8.00
N ILE A 385 28.67 30.36 -8.06
CA ILE A 385 27.31 29.85 -8.27
C ILE A 385 26.40 30.23 -7.11
N GLN A 386 26.82 30.05 -5.85
CA GLN A 386 26.06 30.47 -4.68
C GLN A 386 25.72 31.97 -4.72
N ALA A 387 26.67 32.83 -5.13
CA ALA A 387 26.42 34.27 -5.26
C ALA A 387 25.36 34.59 -6.31
N ARG A 388 25.39 33.93 -7.49
CA ARG A 388 24.37 34.08 -8.54
C ARG A 388 23.00 33.55 -8.11
N LEU A 389 22.98 32.39 -7.45
CA LEU A 389 21.75 31.81 -6.91
C LEU A 389 21.10 32.69 -5.83
N LEU A 390 21.87 33.42 -5.02
CA LEU A 390 21.31 34.35 -4.04
C LEU A 390 20.75 35.64 -4.66
N ASP A 391 21.19 36.01 -5.86
CA ASP A 391 20.65 37.13 -6.65
C ASP A 391 19.36 36.72 -7.38
N ILE A 392 19.33 35.50 -7.94
CA ILE A 392 18.18 34.92 -8.66
C ILE A 392 17.05 34.50 -7.68
N LEU A 393 17.38 33.82 -6.57
CA LEU A 393 16.39 33.19 -5.69
C LEU A 393 15.86 34.15 -4.61
N HIS A 394 15.06 35.11 -5.08
CA HIS A 394 14.32 36.07 -4.26
C HIS A 394 13.10 35.43 -3.54
N PRO A 395 12.41 36.12 -2.61
CA PRO A 395 11.33 35.53 -1.81
C PRO A 395 10.17 34.87 -2.57
N HIS A 396 9.81 35.35 -3.76
CA HIS A 396 8.72 34.72 -4.52
C HIS A 396 9.19 33.55 -5.39
N ALA A 397 10.49 33.23 -5.44
CA ALA A 397 10.99 32.07 -6.16
C ALA A 397 10.44 30.77 -5.56
N ILE A 398 10.25 29.76 -6.41
CA ILE A 398 9.94 28.37 -6.06
C ILE A 398 10.86 27.47 -6.88
N LEU A 399 11.60 26.59 -6.20
CA LEU A 399 12.44 25.58 -6.83
C LEU A 399 11.63 24.33 -7.19
N VAL A 400 11.72 23.90 -8.45
CA VAL A 400 11.16 22.65 -8.98
C VAL A 400 12.29 21.67 -9.32
N GLY A 401 12.09 20.37 -9.12
CA GLY A 401 13.09 19.38 -9.52
C GLY A 401 12.75 17.94 -9.09
N HIS A 402 13.76 17.06 -9.04
CA HIS A 402 13.56 15.64 -8.71
C HIS A 402 14.57 15.12 -7.69
N SER A 403 14.14 14.91 -6.44
CA SER A 403 15.04 14.60 -5.32
C SER A 403 16.05 15.70 -5.02
N LEU A 404 15.60 16.97 -5.12
CA LEU A 404 16.37 18.22 -4.92
C LEU A 404 17.13 18.29 -3.59
N ASN A 405 16.81 17.41 -2.63
CA ASN A 405 17.57 17.19 -1.42
C ASN A 405 19.07 16.88 -1.68
N SER A 406 19.42 16.37 -2.87
CA SER A 406 20.80 16.05 -3.28
C SER A 406 21.50 17.27 -3.87
N ASP A 407 20.80 17.96 -4.77
CA ASP A 407 21.21 19.16 -5.49
C ASP A 407 21.49 20.30 -4.51
N LEU A 408 20.58 20.54 -3.58
CA LEU A 408 20.73 21.54 -2.52
C LEU A 408 21.90 21.23 -1.57
N LYS A 409 22.29 19.95 -1.41
CA LYS A 409 23.51 19.56 -0.68
C LYS A 409 24.77 19.78 -1.50
N ALA A 410 24.75 19.50 -2.80
CA ALA A 410 25.86 19.78 -3.71
C ALA A 410 26.12 21.30 -3.86
N MET A 411 25.05 22.09 -3.95
CA MET A 411 25.07 23.56 -3.92
C MET A 411 25.38 24.16 -2.53
N LYS A 412 25.30 23.36 -1.46
CA LYS A 412 25.33 23.82 -0.05
C LYS A 412 24.39 25.01 0.19
N LEU A 413 23.18 24.91 -0.35
CA LEU A 413 22.14 25.94 -0.33
C LEU A 413 20.92 25.42 0.43
N ALA A 414 20.34 26.25 1.31
CA ALA A 414 19.01 26.05 1.84
C ALA A 414 18.03 27.04 1.20
N HIS A 415 16.83 26.57 0.84
CA HIS A 415 15.74 27.36 0.29
C HIS A 415 14.40 26.78 0.81
N PRO A 416 13.40 27.59 1.22
CA PRO A 416 12.20 27.07 1.86
C PRO A 416 11.09 26.67 0.88
N PHE A 417 11.04 27.22 -0.34
CA PHE A 417 9.91 27.02 -1.26
C PHE A 417 10.25 25.98 -2.35
N ILE A 418 9.91 24.72 -2.11
CA ILE A 418 10.33 23.60 -2.96
C ILE A 418 9.11 22.77 -3.40
N VAL A 419 9.07 22.45 -4.70
CA VAL A 419 8.12 21.50 -5.30
C VAL A 419 8.92 20.34 -5.92
N ASP A 420 9.09 19.26 -5.16
CA ASP A 420 9.86 18.10 -5.60
C ASP A 420 8.96 17.03 -6.24
N THR A 421 9.23 16.69 -7.50
CA THR A 421 8.48 15.68 -8.27
C THR A 421 8.51 14.28 -7.66
N SER A 422 9.53 13.94 -6.87
CA SER A 422 9.61 12.68 -6.12
C SER A 422 8.70 12.63 -4.89
N ILE A 423 8.29 13.80 -4.37
CA ILE A 423 7.30 13.93 -3.29
C ILE A 423 5.89 13.93 -3.89
N ILE A 424 5.61 14.82 -4.85
CA ILE A 424 4.26 14.99 -5.40
C ILE A 424 3.83 13.86 -6.35
N PHE A 425 4.74 13.01 -6.82
CA PHE A 425 4.43 11.73 -7.47
C PHE A 425 4.94 10.57 -6.59
N PRO A 426 4.28 10.29 -5.45
CA PRO A 426 4.78 9.37 -4.44
C PRO A 426 4.97 7.97 -5.01
N HIS A 427 6.04 7.31 -4.59
CA HIS A 427 6.31 5.94 -5.01
C HIS A 427 5.19 5.00 -4.52
N PRO A 428 4.75 4.00 -5.32
CA PRO A 428 3.57 3.19 -4.98
C PRO A 428 3.67 2.38 -3.70
N ARG A 429 4.89 2.06 -3.28
CA ARG A 429 5.20 1.34 -2.03
C ARG A 429 5.41 2.30 -0.85
N GLY A 430 5.10 3.58 -1.03
CA GLY A 430 5.37 4.67 -0.08
C GLY A 430 6.87 5.02 0.04
N PRO A 431 7.18 6.10 0.79
CA PRO A 431 8.55 6.45 1.14
C PRO A 431 9.23 5.36 2.00
N PRO A 432 10.57 5.34 2.10
CA PRO A 432 11.53 6.26 1.47
C PRO A 432 11.91 5.83 0.04
N LEU A 433 11.19 4.88 -0.56
CA LEU A 433 11.32 4.61 -1.99
C LEU A 433 10.81 5.83 -2.76
N LYS A 434 11.54 6.23 -3.80
CA LYS A 434 11.18 7.28 -4.75
C LYS A 434 11.05 6.67 -6.14
N SER A 435 10.09 7.15 -6.93
CA SER A 435 10.02 6.83 -8.37
C SER A 435 11.13 7.60 -9.08
N SER A 436 11.86 7.01 -10.04
CA SER A 436 12.86 7.77 -10.80
C SER A 436 12.21 8.75 -11.79
N LEU A 437 12.87 9.86 -12.10
CA LEU A 437 12.41 10.84 -13.09
C LEU A 437 12.07 10.16 -14.43
N LYS A 438 12.93 9.27 -14.92
CA LYS A 438 12.69 8.45 -16.12
C LYS A 438 11.40 7.62 -16.07
N TYR A 439 11.08 7.03 -14.92
CA TYR A 439 9.80 6.32 -14.74
C TYR A 439 8.62 7.31 -14.76
N LEU A 440 8.75 8.46 -14.10
CA LEU A 440 7.71 9.48 -14.06
C LEU A 440 7.44 10.07 -15.46
N ALA A 441 8.48 10.42 -16.21
CA ALA A 441 8.39 10.94 -17.58
C ALA A 441 7.70 9.93 -18.51
N GLN A 442 8.12 8.66 -18.48
CA GLN A 442 7.51 7.62 -19.31
C GLN A 442 6.05 7.36 -18.92
N LYS A 443 5.75 7.34 -17.61
CA LYS A 443 4.41 7.06 -17.10
C LYS A 443 3.43 8.22 -17.32
N PHE A 444 3.81 9.44 -16.96
CA PHE A 444 2.92 10.59 -16.87
C PHE A 444 3.00 11.52 -18.08
N LEU A 445 4.15 11.64 -18.75
CA LEU A 445 4.32 12.45 -19.97
C LEU A 445 4.33 11.62 -21.26
N ALA A 446 4.41 10.29 -21.18
CA ALA A 446 4.71 9.41 -22.32
C ALA A 446 6.04 9.74 -23.02
N ARG A 447 6.98 10.38 -22.30
CA ARG A 447 8.29 10.81 -22.79
C ARG A 447 9.38 9.83 -22.34
N GLU A 448 10.25 9.43 -23.25
CA GLU A 448 11.48 8.73 -22.91
C GLU A 448 12.64 9.72 -22.85
N ILE A 449 13.18 9.92 -21.65
CA ILE A 449 14.35 10.76 -21.36
C ILE A 449 15.60 9.92 -21.10
N GLN A 450 16.77 10.57 -21.00
CA GLN A 450 18.05 9.94 -20.65
C GLN A 450 18.37 8.77 -21.60
N LYS A 451 18.21 9.00 -22.91
CA LYS A 451 18.42 7.99 -23.96
C LYS A 451 19.92 7.81 -24.20
N GLY A 452 20.47 6.75 -23.62
CA GLY A 452 21.92 6.50 -23.62
C GLY A 452 22.51 6.35 -22.22
N SER A 453 21.73 6.57 -21.15
CA SER A 453 22.12 6.31 -19.76
C SER A 453 22.80 4.94 -19.61
N GLY A 454 24.09 4.94 -19.23
CA GLY A 454 24.97 3.76 -19.24
C GLY A 454 25.94 3.63 -20.43
N THR A 455 25.96 4.60 -21.35
CA THR A 455 26.96 4.75 -22.43
C THR A 455 27.91 5.93 -22.12
N LEU A 456 28.69 6.40 -23.11
CA LEU A 456 29.55 7.57 -22.97
C LEU A 456 28.79 8.91 -22.87
N SER A 457 27.52 8.94 -23.27
CA SER A 457 26.63 10.08 -23.05
C SER A 457 25.86 9.87 -21.75
N GLY A 458 26.12 10.71 -20.75
CA GLY A 458 25.38 10.73 -19.48
C GLY A 458 24.02 11.42 -19.61
N HIS A 459 23.55 11.99 -18.51
CA HIS A 459 22.30 12.75 -18.42
C HIS A 459 22.57 14.20 -18.87
N ASP A 460 21.49 14.95 -19.06
CA ASP A 460 21.55 16.36 -19.41
C ASP A 460 20.61 17.11 -18.47
N SER A 461 21.19 17.88 -17.55
CA SER A 461 20.49 18.64 -16.53
C SER A 461 19.44 19.61 -17.10
N ILE A 462 19.53 20.01 -18.37
CA ILE A 462 18.47 20.78 -19.04
C ILE A 462 17.25 19.87 -19.35
N GLU A 463 17.44 18.69 -19.96
CA GLU A 463 16.36 17.72 -20.24
C GLU A 463 15.64 17.32 -18.94
N ASP A 464 16.39 17.08 -17.87
CA ASP A 464 15.84 16.62 -16.60
C ASP A 464 15.12 17.76 -15.83
N ALA A 465 15.65 18.99 -15.83
CA ALA A 465 14.95 20.16 -15.29
C ALA A 465 13.65 20.50 -16.05
N GLU A 466 13.69 20.53 -17.39
CA GLU A 466 12.50 20.70 -18.24
C GLU A 466 11.45 19.61 -17.98
N THR A 467 11.88 18.36 -17.85
CA THR A 467 10.99 17.24 -17.57
C THR A 467 10.34 17.35 -16.18
N CYS A 468 11.03 17.92 -15.20
CA CYS A 468 10.43 18.26 -13.92
C CYS A 468 9.34 19.34 -14.04
N LEU A 469 9.59 20.41 -14.81
CA LEU A 469 8.56 21.43 -15.09
C LEU A 469 7.33 20.81 -15.75
N ASP A 470 7.49 19.98 -16.77
CA ASP A 470 6.37 19.38 -17.49
C ASP A 470 5.55 18.42 -16.63
N LEU A 471 6.20 17.69 -15.72
CA LEU A 471 5.51 16.88 -14.71
C LEU A 471 4.68 17.76 -13.75
N VAL A 472 5.23 18.87 -13.28
CA VAL A 472 4.51 19.82 -12.39
C VAL A 472 3.38 20.52 -13.13
N LYS A 473 3.61 21.06 -14.33
CA LYS A 473 2.60 21.67 -15.22
C LYS A 473 1.41 20.73 -15.39
N LYS A 474 1.67 19.48 -15.77
CA LYS A 474 0.61 18.47 -15.97
C LYS A 474 -0.14 18.14 -14.67
N LYS A 475 0.55 18.11 -13.52
CA LYS A 475 -0.13 17.94 -12.21
C LYS A 475 -0.98 19.16 -11.84
N CYS A 476 -0.53 20.37 -12.13
CA CYS A 476 -1.31 21.61 -11.95
C CYS A 476 -2.55 21.64 -12.85
N GLU A 477 -2.48 21.15 -14.08
CA GLU A 477 -3.64 21.02 -14.97
C GLU A 477 -4.64 19.98 -14.47
N LYS A 478 -4.15 18.81 -14.04
CA LYS A 478 -4.99 17.66 -13.67
C LYS A 478 -5.54 17.68 -12.25
N GLY A 479 -4.82 18.30 -11.32
CA GLY A 479 -5.23 18.50 -9.92
C GLY A 479 -4.46 17.66 -8.90
N LYS A 480 -4.61 18.04 -7.62
CA LYS A 480 -3.74 17.59 -6.51
C LYS A 480 -3.68 16.07 -6.33
N ALA A 481 -4.79 15.37 -6.55
CA ALA A 481 -4.88 13.91 -6.46
C ALA A 481 -4.32 13.16 -7.69
N TRP A 482 -4.08 13.84 -8.82
CA TRP A 482 -3.66 13.16 -10.07
C TRP A 482 -2.25 12.56 -9.93
N GLY A 483 -2.13 11.27 -10.23
CA GLY A 483 -0.88 10.53 -10.08
C GLY A 483 -0.46 10.19 -8.64
N SER A 484 -1.25 10.57 -7.63
CA SER A 484 -0.90 10.42 -6.21
C SER A 484 -1.27 9.06 -5.57
N GLY A 485 -2.08 8.20 -6.22
CA GLY A 485 -2.68 7.04 -5.53
C GLY A 485 -2.88 5.70 -6.26
N GLU A 486 -2.85 5.63 -7.61
CA GLU A 486 -3.46 4.47 -8.32
C GLU A 486 -2.56 3.25 -8.63
N ASN A 487 -1.31 3.21 -8.15
CA ASN A 487 -0.39 2.11 -8.50
C ASN A 487 -0.48 0.85 -7.62
N GLN A 488 -1.43 0.76 -6.67
CA GLN A 488 -1.63 -0.44 -5.82
C GLN A 488 -2.70 -1.40 -6.39
N GLY A 489 -3.51 -0.94 -7.34
CA GLY A 489 -4.67 -1.65 -7.85
C GLY A 489 -5.92 -0.78 -7.85
N GLU A 490 -7.07 -1.40 -8.11
CA GLU A 490 -8.38 -0.76 -8.08
C GLU A 490 -9.12 -1.03 -6.76
N ASN A 491 -10.13 -0.25 -6.44
CA ASN A 491 -10.96 -0.52 -5.26
C ASN A 491 -11.73 -1.84 -5.39
N ILE A 492 -11.74 -2.67 -4.34
CA ILE A 492 -12.38 -4.00 -4.33
C ILE A 492 -13.89 -3.95 -4.63
N PHE A 493 -14.60 -2.93 -4.15
CA PHE A 493 -16.02 -2.77 -4.42
C PHE A 493 -16.26 -2.55 -5.92
N LYS A 494 -15.40 -1.77 -6.60
CA LYS A 494 -15.44 -1.57 -8.07
C LYS A 494 -15.05 -2.84 -8.84
N ARG A 495 -14.16 -3.68 -8.28
CA ARG A 495 -13.84 -5.00 -8.85
C ARG A 495 -15.05 -5.93 -8.78
N LEU A 496 -15.69 -6.03 -7.61
CA LEU A 496 -16.85 -6.86 -7.34
C LEU A 496 -18.09 -6.40 -8.15
N ALA A 497 -18.35 -5.10 -8.23
CA ALA A 497 -19.45 -4.53 -9.02
C ALA A 497 -19.32 -4.77 -10.54
N ARG A 498 -18.12 -5.09 -11.04
CA ARG A 498 -17.88 -5.54 -12.43
C ARG A 498 -17.76 -7.06 -12.57
N ALA A 499 -17.53 -7.77 -11.47
CA ALA A 499 -17.41 -9.21 -11.44
C ALA A 499 -18.79 -9.87 -11.54
N GLY A 500 -19.18 -10.27 -12.75
CA GLY A 500 -20.30 -11.19 -12.91
C GLY A 500 -20.47 -11.70 -14.33
N THR A 501 -21.25 -12.78 -14.45
CA THR A 501 -21.18 -13.68 -15.60
C THR A 501 -22.15 -13.25 -16.70
N VAL A 502 -21.66 -12.54 -17.72
CA VAL A 502 -22.42 -12.32 -18.95
C VAL A 502 -22.32 -13.57 -19.84
N TYR A 503 -23.29 -14.49 -19.72
CA TYR A 503 -23.64 -15.34 -20.85
C TYR A 503 -24.35 -14.46 -21.89
N ARG A 504 -23.62 -13.98 -22.90
CA ARG A 504 -24.22 -13.27 -24.05
C ARG A 504 -25.08 -14.26 -24.84
N ALA A 505 -26.40 -14.22 -24.62
CA ALA A 505 -27.34 -14.58 -25.68
C ALA A 505 -27.37 -13.43 -26.69
N THR A 506 -27.37 -13.76 -27.97
CA THR A 506 -27.35 -12.82 -29.10
C THR A 506 -28.63 -11.99 -29.17
N ALA A 507 -28.54 -10.68 -28.93
CA ALA A 507 -29.56 -9.68 -29.27
C ALA A 507 -28.88 -8.38 -29.69
N GLY A 508 -29.46 -7.70 -30.69
CA GLY A 508 -28.82 -6.63 -31.47
C GLY A 508 -28.83 -5.22 -30.83
N PRO A 509 -28.60 -4.16 -31.63
CA PRO A 509 -28.25 -2.81 -31.14
C PRO A 509 -29.31 -2.02 -30.34
N ALA A 510 -30.49 -2.59 -30.06
CA ALA A 510 -31.66 -1.86 -29.54
C ALA A 510 -32.03 -2.19 -28.07
N ALA A 511 -31.09 -2.73 -27.28
CA ALA A 511 -31.35 -3.14 -25.89
C ALA A 511 -31.09 -2.02 -24.86
N THR A 512 -31.98 -1.03 -24.77
CA THR A 512 -32.00 -0.07 -23.65
C THR A 512 -32.70 -0.67 -22.43
N GLY A 513 -31.93 -1.30 -21.53
CA GLY A 513 -32.44 -1.90 -20.29
C GLY A 513 -31.48 -2.94 -19.70
N GLY A 514 -30.37 -2.50 -19.11
CA GLY A 514 -29.37 -3.40 -18.52
C GLY A 514 -29.72 -3.82 -17.09
N LEU A 515 -29.85 -5.13 -16.84
CA LEU A 515 -29.81 -5.68 -15.46
C LEU A 515 -28.44 -5.43 -14.84
N SER A 516 -28.38 -5.28 -13.51
CA SER A 516 -27.13 -5.26 -12.75
C SER A 516 -26.37 -6.59 -12.90
N THR A 517 -25.25 -6.57 -13.63
CA THR A 517 -24.49 -7.78 -13.98
C THR A 517 -23.37 -8.15 -13.01
N GLY A 518 -23.17 -7.40 -11.91
CA GLY A 518 -22.09 -7.63 -10.94
C GLY A 518 -22.56 -7.60 -9.48
N LYS A 519 -21.63 -7.81 -8.55
CA LYS A 519 -21.89 -7.99 -7.13
C LYS A 519 -22.18 -6.67 -6.42
N THR A 520 -23.24 -6.62 -5.61
CA THR A 520 -23.52 -5.47 -4.74
C THR A 520 -22.70 -5.55 -3.47
N SER A 521 -22.38 -4.41 -2.87
CA SER A 521 -21.59 -4.37 -1.65
C SER A 521 -21.99 -3.28 -0.66
N ALA A 522 -21.74 -3.52 0.62
CA ALA A 522 -21.89 -2.55 1.69
C ALA A 522 -20.56 -2.33 2.41
N ALA A 523 -20.35 -1.10 2.88
CA ALA A 523 -19.32 -0.76 3.85
C ALA A 523 -20.00 -0.25 5.13
N VAL A 524 -19.60 -0.82 6.27
CA VAL A 524 -20.17 -0.56 7.60
C VAL A 524 -19.03 -0.19 8.54
N ASP A 525 -18.75 1.10 8.69
CA ASP A 525 -17.51 1.56 9.34
C ASP A 525 -17.76 2.92 10.03
N TRP A 526 -16.86 3.28 10.93
CA TRP A 526 -16.95 4.46 11.78
C TRP A 526 -16.69 5.76 10.99
N GLY A 527 -17.46 6.80 11.29
CA GLY A 527 -17.28 8.15 10.72
C GLY A 527 -17.76 8.31 9.27
N ASP A 528 -17.31 9.39 8.61
CA ASP A 528 -17.71 9.73 7.23
C ASP A 528 -17.05 8.83 6.18
N LEU A 529 -17.85 7.94 5.58
CA LEU A 529 -17.37 6.99 4.57
C LEU A 529 -17.14 7.61 3.19
N THR A 530 -17.65 8.82 2.91
CA THR A 530 -17.44 9.48 1.61
C THR A 530 -15.97 9.87 1.38
N ARG A 531 -15.26 10.14 2.49
CA ARG A 531 -13.87 10.60 2.53
C ARG A 531 -12.83 9.47 2.49
N ASN A 532 -13.24 8.21 2.50
CA ASN A 532 -12.32 7.07 2.57
C ASN A 532 -12.62 5.99 1.51
N ALA A 533 -11.86 4.89 1.52
CA ALA A 533 -11.96 3.82 0.52
C ALA A 533 -13.31 3.07 0.50
N CYS A 534 -14.17 3.28 1.50
CA CYS A 534 -15.53 2.74 1.57
C CYS A 534 -16.51 3.45 0.62
N ASN A 535 -16.21 4.65 0.12
CA ASN A 535 -17.10 5.43 -0.76
C ASN A 535 -17.46 4.73 -2.10
N ALA A 536 -16.76 3.66 -2.45
CA ALA A 536 -16.96 2.89 -3.67
C ALA A 536 -17.92 1.70 -3.49
N ALA A 537 -18.42 1.44 -2.28
CA ALA A 537 -19.45 0.43 -2.04
C ALA A 537 -20.80 0.85 -2.64
N THR A 538 -21.69 -0.12 -2.91
CA THR A 538 -23.07 0.16 -3.34
C THR A 538 -23.89 0.83 -2.24
N VAL A 539 -23.61 0.47 -0.98
CA VAL A 539 -24.26 0.98 0.23
C VAL A 539 -23.16 1.43 1.21
N ALA A 540 -23.35 2.58 1.84
CA ALA A 540 -22.48 3.07 2.92
C ALA A 540 -23.32 3.23 4.20
N ILE A 541 -22.91 2.58 5.29
CA ILE A 541 -23.55 2.67 6.60
C ILE A 541 -22.53 3.24 7.58
N THR A 542 -22.73 4.50 7.98
CA THR A 542 -21.89 5.23 8.93
C THR A 542 -22.25 4.84 10.37
N CYS A 543 -21.26 4.53 11.20
CA CYS A 543 -21.45 4.06 12.58
C CYS A 543 -20.70 4.92 13.61
N ASN A 544 -21.15 4.90 14.87
CA ASN A 544 -20.52 5.61 15.99
C ASN A 544 -20.25 4.70 17.22
N SER A 545 -20.52 3.40 17.09
CA SER A 545 -20.30 2.35 18.10
C SER A 545 -20.19 0.99 17.41
N ASP A 546 -19.61 -0.02 18.06
CA ASP A 546 -19.60 -1.38 17.51
C ASP A 546 -20.98 -2.05 17.61
N ALA A 547 -21.92 -1.45 18.34
CA ALA A 547 -23.35 -1.80 18.29
C ALA A 547 -23.99 -1.34 16.97
N ASP A 548 -23.68 -0.14 16.48
CA ASP A 548 -24.09 0.33 15.16
C ASP A 548 -23.46 -0.53 14.06
N ILE A 549 -22.19 -0.95 14.22
CA ILE A 549 -21.51 -1.86 13.29
C ILE A 549 -22.24 -3.20 13.23
N GLU A 550 -22.59 -3.79 14.38
CA GLU A 550 -23.37 -5.03 14.45
C GLU A 550 -24.73 -4.91 13.74
N ALA A 551 -25.50 -3.88 14.07
CA ALA A 551 -26.80 -3.62 13.44
C ALA A 551 -26.67 -3.34 11.93
N GLY A 552 -25.65 -2.58 11.53
CA GLY A 552 -25.36 -2.25 10.13
C GLY A 552 -24.94 -3.47 9.30
N ILE A 553 -24.15 -4.40 9.86
CA ILE A 553 -23.83 -5.67 9.21
C ILE A 553 -25.11 -6.49 8.99
N ILE A 554 -25.95 -6.63 10.01
CA ILE A 554 -27.21 -7.39 9.92
C ILE A 554 -28.13 -6.77 8.86
N ARG A 555 -28.32 -5.45 8.89
CA ARG A 555 -29.08 -4.68 7.89
C ARG A 555 -28.52 -4.89 6.49
N ALA A 556 -27.21 -4.75 6.29
CA ALA A 556 -26.55 -4.96 5.00
C ALA A 556 -26.74 -6.39 4.45
N VAL A 557 -26.69 -7.39 5.33
CA VAL A 557 -26.86 -8.81 4.96
C VAL A 557 -28.30 -9.16 4.63
N GLN A 558 -29.28 -8.62 5.34
CA GLN A 558 -30.70 -8.97 5.21
C GLN A 558 -31.47 -8.08 4.22
N GLY A 559 -31.06 -6.82 4.05
CA GLY A 559 -31.76 -5.82 3.25
C GLY A 559 -32.86 -5.09 4.01
N ASP A 560 -33.29 -3.95 3.47
CA ASP A 560 -34.42 -3.21 4.01
C ASP A 560 -35.76 -3.81 3.54
N LEU A 561 -36.83 -3.55 4.29
CA LEU A 561 -38.17 -4.04 3.99
C LEU A 561 -38.75 -3.44 2.68
N ASP A 562 -38.38 -2.20 2.36
CA ASP A 562 -38.74 -1.53 1.11
C ASP A 562 -37.72 -1.77 -0.02
N GLY A 563 -36.49 -2.16 0.33
CA GLY A 563 -35.37 -2.36 -0.58
C GLY A 563 -34.80 -1.07 -1.19
N LEU A 564 -35.08 0.11 -0.63
CA LEU A 564 -34.74 1.40 -1.24
C LEU A 564 -33.28 1.82 -0.99
N GLU A 565 -32.77 1.72 0.24
CA GLU A 565 -31.37 2.01 0.56
C GLU A 565 -30.50 0.75 0.48
N VAL A 566 -30.84 -0.28 1.28
CA VAL A 566 -30.23 -1.61 1.18
C VAL A 566 -31.17 -2.52 0.38
N PRO A 567 -30.76 -3.09 -0.76
CA PRO A 567 -31.61 -3.93 -1.59
C PRO A 567 -32.28 -5.06 -0.80
N GLY A 568 -33.56 -5.34 -1.07
CA GLY A 568 -34.29 -6.41 -0.38
C GLY A 568 -33.62 -7.77 -0.55
N GLY A 569 -33.31 -8.44 0.56
CA GLY A 569 -32.45 -9.64 0.59
C GLY A 569 -30.95 -9.35 0.76
N GLY A 570 -30.56 -8.08 0.92
CA GLY A 570 -29.23 -7.57 1.25
C GLY A 570 -28.20 -7.64 0.12
N VAL A 571 -27.00 -7.14 0.40
CA VAL A 571 -25.88 -7.11 -0.56
C VAL A 571 -25.14 -8.45 -0.67
N ASP A 572 -24.33 -8.65 -1.71
CA ASP A 572 -23.46 -9.83 -1.81
C ASP A 572 -22.25 -9.76 -0.86
N PHE A 573 -21.56 -8.61 -0.80
CA PHE A 573 -20.32 -8.44 -0.02
C PHE A 573 -20.45 -7.34 1.04
N VAL A 574 -20.09 -7.63 2.30
CA VAL A 574 -20.03 -6.65 3.38
C VAL A 574 -18.60 -6.52 3.87
N TRP A 575 -18.08 -5.29 3.88
CA TRP A 575 -16.90 -4.91 4.65
C TRP A 575 -17.35 -4.17 5.90
N ALA A 576 -16.79 -4.52 7.06
CA ALA A 576 -17.04 -3.82 8.31
C ALA A 576 -15.79 -3.69 9.17
N ARG A 577 -15.78 -2.69 10.06
CA ARG A 577 -14.69 -2.51 11.04
C ARG A 577 -15.23 -2.12 12.41
N MET A 578 -14.98 -2.97 13.39
CA MET A 578 -15.16 -2.70 14.82
C MET A 578 -13.94 -1.93 15.36
N ARG A 579 -14.10 -1.12 16.42
CA ARG A 579 -13.02 -0.26 16.96
C ARG A 579 -12.94 -0.14 18.48
N GLU A 580 -13.91 -0.65 19.24
CA GLU A 580 -13.92 -0.52 20.71
C GLU A 580 -12.70 -1.22 21.36
N LEU A 581 -12.24 -2.34 20.80
CA LEU A 581 -11.08 -3.08 21.32
C LEU A 581 -9.72 -2.39 21.13
N GLU A 582 -9.54 -1.61 20.06
CA GLU A 582 -8.34 -0.77 19.89
C GLU A 582 -8.40 0.50 20.74
N ALA A 583 -9.60 1.01 21.03
CA ALA A 583 -9.79 2.09 22.00
C ALA A 583 -9.41 1.62 23.42
N VAL A 584 -9.94 0.49 23.88
CA VAL A 584 -9.71 -0.07 25.24
C VAL A 584 -8.22 -0.39 25.50
N GLN A 585 -7.44 -0.68 24.46
CA GLN A 585 -6.00 -0.93 24.59
C GLN A 585 -5.11 0.30 24.32
N GLY A 586 -5.71 1.46 24.01
CA GLY A 586 -4.96 2.69 23.68
C GLY A 586 -4.17 2.61 22.37
N TRP A 587 -4.65 1.83 21.39
CA TRP A 587 -4.05 1.73 20.05
C TRP A 587 -4.64 2.77 19.08
N TRP A 588 -5.78 3.37 19.43
CA TRP A 588 -6.44 4.42 18.65
C TRP A 588 -5.47 5.56 18.33
N THR A 589 -5.18 5.75 17.05
CA THR A 589 -4.20 6.75 16.59
C THR A 589 -4.89 7.81 15.75
N HIS A 590 -4.79 9.08 16.15
CA HIS A 590 -5.15 10.22 15.32
C HIS A 590 -4.04 10.42 14.27
N LYS A 591 -4.37 10.36 12.97
CA LYS A 591 -3.38 10.56 11.90
C LYS A 591 -3.70 11.76 11.00
N ASN A 592 -4.95 12.18 10.94
CA ASN A 592 -5.35 13.45 10.34
C ASN A 592 -5.73 14.49 11.40
N PRO A 593 -5.60 15.80 11.10
CA PRO A 593 -6.20 16.86 11.91
C PRO A 593 -7.71 16.71 12.06
N ASP A 594 -8.40 16.19 11.04
CA ASP A 594 -9.83 15.86 11.10
C ASP A 594 -10.14 14.69 12.06
N ASP A 595 -9.18 13.78 12.32
CA ASP A 595 -9.37 12.70 13.31
C ASP A 595 -9.37 13.23 14.75
N ILE A 596 -8.95 14.48 15.00
CA ILE A 596 -8.94 15.09 16.34
C ILE A 596 -10.37 15.24 16.88
N ALA A 597 -11.36 15.42 15.99
CA ALA A 597 -12.78 15.41 16.34
C ALA A 597 -13.35 13.99 16.56
N THR A 598 -12.57 12.93 16.28
CA THR A 598 -12.96 11.52 16.43
C THR A 598 -11.95 10.75 17.28
N GLY A 599 -11.80 11.17 18.53
CA GLY A 599 -11.25 10.31 19.57
C GLY A 599 -12.13 9.06 19.80
N PRO A 600 -11.68 8.10 20.61
CA PRO A 600 -12.61 7.13 21.17
C PRO A 600 -13.71 7.92 21.91
N PRO A 601 -15.00 7.65 21.68
CA PRO A 601 -16.10 8.39 22.30
C PRO A 601 -15.95 8.60 23.80
N ASP A 602 -16.42 9.74 24.32
CA ASP A 602 -16.25 10.13 25.74
C ASP A 602 -16.67 9.02 26.73
N PHE A 603 -17.68 8.21 26.39
CA PHE A 603 -18.13 7.08 27.21
C PHE A 603 -17.07 5.97 27.37
N LEU A 604 -16.24 5.72 26.35
CA LEU A 604 -15.10 4.80 26.45
C LEU A 604 -13.98 5.41 27.29
N SER A 605 -13.73 6.72 27.17
CA SER A 605 -12.70 7.39 28.00
C SER A 605 -13.05 7.41 29.49
N SER A 606 -14.33 7.49 29.84
CA SER A 606 -14.79 7.45 31.24
C SER A 606 -14.70 6.03 31.82
N GLN A 607 -15.12 5.00 31.09
CA GLN A 607 -14.92 3.61 31.54
C GLN A 607 -13.44 3.25 31.75
N LEU A 608 -12.55 3.77 30.90
CA LEU A 608 -11.10 3.55 31.05
C LEU A 608 -10.47 4.31 32.23
N ALA A 609 -11.14 5.35 32.76
CA ALA A 609 -10.69 6.11 33.91
C ALA A 609 -11.21 5.54 35.25
N GLU A 610 -12.36 4.87 35.26
CA GLU A 610 -12.89 4.20 36.46
C GLU A 610 -12.07 2.94 36.82
N ASP A 611 -11.53 2.24 35.81
CA ASP A 611 -10.73 0.99 35.94
C ASP A 611 -9.28 1.22 36.48
N SER A 612 -8.92 2.48 36.81
CA SER A 612 -7.63 2.82 37.45
C SER A 612 -7.66 2.90 38.98
N ASP A 613 -8.84 3.08 39.60
CA ASP A 613 -8.94 3.42 41.04
C ASP A 613 -9.52 2.31 41.93
N SER A 614 -9.87 1.13 41.40
CA SER A 614 -10.44 0.02 42.19
C SER A 614 -9.74 -1.33 41.97
N PRO A 615 -9.20 -1.98 43.04
CA PRO A 615 -8.51 -3.28 42.94
C PRO A 615 -9.40 -4.45 43.41
N ASP A 616 -10.68 -4.46 43.07
CA ASP A 616 -11.58 -5.56 43.44
C ASP A 616 -11.51 -6.71 42.41
N LEU A 617 -10.81 -7.79 42.81
CA LEU A 617 -10.55 -9.01 42.02
C LEU A 617 -11.81 -9.78 41.59
N THR A 618 -13.00 -9.34 41.97
CA THR A 618 -14.28 -9.98 41.61
C THR A 618 -14.96 -9.38 40.37
N THR A 619 -14.45 -8.27 39.84
CA THR A 619 -15.04 -7.56 38.69
C THR A 619 -14.24 -7.83 37.41
N PRO A 620 -14.87 -8.24 36.28
CA PRO A 620 -14.15 -8.42 35.01
C PRO A 620 -13.55 -7.09 34.52
N SER A 621 -12.32 -7.11 34.01
CA SER A 621 -11.65 -5.88 33.54
C SER A 621 -12.35 -5.27 32.32
N ALA A 622 -12.08 -4.00 32.00
CA ALA A 622 -12.61 -3.36 30.79
C ALA A 622 -12.23 -4.14 29.50
N LEU A 623 -11.02 -4.70 29.44
CA LEU A 623 -10.58 -5.55 28.32
C LEU A 623 -11.37 -6.85 28.26
N GLU A 624 -11.55 -7.53 29.41
CA GLU A 624 -12.29 -8.78 29.49
C GLU A 624 -13.76 -8.61 29.06
N THR A 625 -14.39 -7.54 29.56
CA THR A 625 -15.77 -7.15 29.21
C THR A 625 -15.91 -6.80 27.74
N CYS A 626 -14.94 -6.09 27.16
CA CYS A 626 -14.91 -5.77 25.73
C CYS A 626 -14.80 -7.03 24.86
N LEU A 627 -13.89 -7.95 25.21
CA LEU A 627 -13.73 -9.23 24.50
C LEU A 627 -14.99 -10.10 24.59
N ALA A 628 -15.60 -10.21 25.77
CA ALA A 628 -16.86 -10.94 25.95
C ALA A 628 -17.99 -10.32 25.10
N THR A 629 -18.07 -8.99 25.04
CA THR A 629 -19.05 -8.27 24.22
C THR A 629 -18.84 -8.58 22.74
N ILE A 630 -17.60 -8.46 22.23
CA ILE A 630 -17.26 -8.72 20.82
C ILE A 630 -17.57 -10.17 20.42
N SER A 631 -17.22 -11.14 21.27
CA SER A 631 -17.58 -12.55 21.08
C SER A 631 -19.09 -12.74 20.89
N GLN A 632 -19.91 -12.13 21.75
CA GLN A 632 -21.37 -12.19 21.63
C GLN A 632 -21.91 -11.44 20.40
N ARG A 633 -21.29 -10.31 19.98
CA ARG A 633 -21.65 -9.64 18.72
C ARG A 633 -21.42 -10.57 17.54
N LEU A 634 -20.27 -11.27 17.51
CA LEU A 634 -19.92 -12.20 16.45
C LEU A 634 -20.88 -13.40 16.39
N GLU A 635 -21.32 -13.95 17.53
CA GLU A 635 -22.36 -14.98 17.56
C GLU A 635 -23.67 -14.51 16.95
N ARG A 636 -24.16 -13.32 17.33
CA ARG A 636 -25.42 -12.75 16.82
C ARG A 636 -25.34 -12.43 15.33
N ILE A 637 -24.22 -11.87 14.87
CA ILE A 637 -23.93 -11.67 13.45
C ILE A 637 -23.96 -13.02 12.72
N TYR A 638 -23.21 -14.02 13.19
CA TYR A 638 -23.14 -15.35 12.56
C TYR A 638 -24.49 -16.09 12.55
N ALA A 639 -25.31 -15.92 13.59
CA ALA A 639 -26.68 -16.44 13.64
C ALA A 639 -27.60 -15.74 12.61
N ALA A 640 -27.40 -14.45 12.35
CA ALA A 640 -28.16 -13.66 11.39
C ALA A 640 -27.73 -13.85 9.92
N LEU A 641 -26.59 -14.50 9.66
CA LEU A 641 -26.13 -14.79 8.29
C LEU A 641 -27.02 -15.87 7.63
N PRO A 642 -27.44 -15.69 6.36
CA PRO A 642 -28.11 -16.74 5.62
C PRO A 642 -27.13 -17.87 5.25
N PRO A 643 -27.62 -19.11 4.99
CA PRO A 643 -26.79 -20.22 4.56
C PRO A 643 -25.97 -19.92 3.29
N CYS A 644 -24.84 -20.59 3.14
CA CYS A 644 -23.84 -20.38 2.09
C CYS A 644 -23.16 -19.00 2.16
N THR A 645 -22.93 -18.47 3.37
CA THR A 645 -22.25 -17.19 3.59
C THR A 645 -20.86 -17.42 4.18
N ALA A 646 -19.81 -16.91 3.53
CA ALA A 646 -18.48 -16.89 4.15
C ALA A 646 -18.39 -15.75 5.18
N LEU A 647 -17.86 -16.05 6.35
CA LEU A 647 -17.50 -15.04 7.36
C LEU A 647 -15.98 -15.04 7.54
N ILE A 648 -15.37 -13.87 7.34
CA ILE A 648 -13.95 -13.62 7.52
C ILE A 648 -13.81 -12.56 8.63
N VAL A 649 -13.01 -12.86 9.66
CA VAL A 649 -12.66 -11.89 10.71
C VAL A 649 -11.14 -11.70 10.68
N LEU A 650 -10.65 -10.48 10.89
CA LEU A 650 -9.21 -10.19 10.95
C LEU A 650 -8.87 -9.07 11.93
N SER A 651 -7.71 -9.13 12.60
CA SER A 651 -7.24 -7.97 13.39
C SER A 651 -6.61 -6.88 12.52
N GLY A 652 -6.11 -7.25 11.34
CA GLY A 652 -5.37 -6.38 10.43
C GLY A 652 -3.90 -6.16 10.83
N SER A 653 -3.62 -5.92 12.11
CA SER A 653 -2.28 -5.72 12.69
C SER A 653 -2.20 -6.25 14.14
N GLY A 654 -0.99 -6.27 14.71
CA GLY A 654 -0.74 -6.40 16.15
C GLY A 654 -0.43 -5.03 16.78
N ASP A 655 0.08 -5.00 18.02
CA ASP A 655 0.29 -3.77 18.79
C ASP A 655 1.25 -2.78 18.07
N PRO A 656 0.77 -1.59 17.67
CA PRO A 656 1.59 -0.59 16.97
C PRO A 656 2.25 0.42 17.92
N ARG A 657 1.93 0.42 19.23
CA ARG A 657 2.27 1.52 20.15
C ARG A 657 3.78 1.73 20.28
N GLU A 658 4.54 0.65 20.50
CA GLU A 658 6.00 0.73 20.62
C GLU A 658 6.67 1.10 19.29
N MET A 659 6.13 0.61 18.16
CA MET A 659 6.60 1.00 16.83
C MET A 659 6.39 2.50 16.61
N ASN A 660 5.22 3.03 16.94
CA ASN A 660 4.90 4.45 16.81
C ASN A 660 5.82 5.31 17.71
N ARG A 661 6.05 4.90 18.97
CA ARG A 661 6.97 5.57 19.91
C ARG A 661 8.39 5.65 19.36
N LEU A 662 8.92 4.51 18.89
CA LEU A 662 10.27 4.44 18.32
C LEU A 662 10.39 5.17 16.96
N GLN A 663 9.33 5.20 16.14
CA GLN A 663 9.29 6.00 14.91
C GLN A 663 9.28 7.51 15.22
N ALA A 664 8.55 7.95 16.25
CA ALA A 664 8.57 9.34 16.71
C ALA A 664 9.97 9.74 17.22
N MET A 665 10.61 8.89 18.04
CA MET A 665 12.01 9.08 18.44
C MET A 665 12.97 9.14 17.24
N GLN A 666 12.81 8.26 16.25
CA GLN A 666 13.65 8.28 15.04
C GLN A 666 13.44 9.57 14.22
N THR A 667 12.22 10.09 14.18
CA THR A 667 11.88 11.34 13.48
C THR A 667 12.50 12.53 14.21
N GLN A 668 12.43 12.57 15.54
CA GLN A 668 13.13 13.58 16.34
C GLN A 668 14.65 13.52 16.17
N PHE A 669 15.26 12.33 16.21
CA PHE A 669 16.68 12.15 15.91
C PHE A 669 17.02 12.69 14.52
N LYS A 670 16.27 12.34 13.48
CA LYS A 670 16.49 12.85 12.11
C LYS A 670 16.33 14.38 12.03
N LYS A 671 15.34 14.95 12.72
CA LYS A 671 15.10 16.41 12.79
C LYS A 671 16.30 17.15 13.35
N GLU A 672 16.91 16.62 14.41
CA GLU A 672 18.08 17.22 15.03
C GLU A 672 19.37 16.91 14.25
N PHE A 673 19.59 15.67 13.82
CA PHE A 673 20.77 15.26 13.04
C PHE A 673 20.86 15.94 11.66
N ASN A 674 19.72 16.16 10.98
CA ASN A 674 19.66 16.92 9.73
C ASN A 674 19.72 18.44 9.96
N THR A 675 19.65 18.94 11.21
CA THR A 675 19.83 20.37 11.48
C THR A 675 21.30 20.72 11.24
N PRO A 676 21.60 21.67 10.34
CA PRO A 676 22.98 21.98 10.00
C PRO A 676 23.77 22.48 11.22
N GLY A 677 24.90 21.82 11.52
CA GLY A 677 25.79 22.16 12.65
C GLY A 677 25.59 21.35 13.94
N SER A 678 24.55 20.50 14.02
CA SER A 678 24.34 19.62 15.19
C SER A 678 25.37 18.50 15.27
N LYS A 679 25.94 18.24 16.46
CA LYS A 679 26.76 17.05 16.73
C LYS A 679 25.92 15.91 17.30
N TRP A 680 26.28 14.67 17.01
CA TRP A 680 25.53 13.46 17.39
C TRP A 680 25.44 13.26 18.92
N ASP A 681 26.49 13.64 19.64
CA ASP A 681 26.60 13.58 21.10
C ASP A 681 25.77 14.67 21.82
N GLU A 682 25.38 15.73 21.11
CA GLU A 682 24.62 16.88 21.62
C GLU A 682 23.10 16.78 21.33
N LEU A 683 22.64 15.65 20.77
CA LEU A 683 21.23 15.43 20.41
C LEU A 683 20.38 14.99 21.62
N SER A 684 19.11 15.38 21.64
CA SER A 684 18.15 14.98 22.70
C SER A 684 17.75 13.50 22.59
N VAL A 685 17.79 12.96 21.37
CA VAL A 685 17.59 11.54 21.09
C VAL A 685 18.82 11.03 20.36
N GLN A 686 19.62 10.20 21.01
CA GLN A 686 20.67 9.43 20.36
C GLN A 686 20.06 8.19 19.69
N TRP A 687 20.40 7.96 18.42
CA TRP A 687 19.92 6.78 17.68
C TRP A 687 21.10 5.90 17.26
N THR A 688 21.10 4.66 17.75
CA THR A 688 22.16 3.67 17.54
C THR A 688 21.61 2.37 16.95
N GLU A 689 22.47 1.35 16.87
CA GLU A 689 22.06 0.00 16.50
C GLU A 689 21.13 -0.65 17.54
N THR A 690 21.11 -0.17 18.80
CA THR A 690 20.15 -0.61 19.83
C THR A 690 18.73 -0.20 19.46
N GLU A 691 18.53 1.08 19.12
CA GLU A 691 17.21 1.62 18.74
C GLU A 691 16.75 1.05 17.39
N ASN A 692 17.66 0.81 16.44
CA ASN A 692 17.37 0.06 15.21
C ASN A 692 16.83 -1.35 15.50
N LYS A 693 17.47 -2.09 16.41
CA LYS A 693 17.04 -3.44 16.81
C LYS A 693 15.70 -3.43 17.53
N ALA A 694 15.50 -2.47 18.44
CA ALA A 694 14.23 -2.27 19.13
C ALA A 694 13.09 -1.97 18.14
N LEU A 695 13.29 -1.01 17.22
CA LEU A 695 12.32 -0.67 16.20
C LEU A 695 12.01 -1.86 15.27
N ARG A 696 13.03 -2.64 14.91
CA ARG A 696 12.86 -3.87 14.12
C ARG A 696 12.09 -4.96 14.86
N LYS A 697 12.24 -5.08 16.19
CA LYS A 697 11.39 -5.93 17.03
C LYS A 697 9.95 -5.40 16.98
N ALA A 698 9.75 -4.14 17.36
CA ALA A 698 8.45 -3.47 17.44
C ALA A 698 7.62 -3.58 16.15
N VAL A 699 8.22 -3.34 14.98
CA VAL A 699 7.56 -3.51 13.67
C VAL A 699 7.12 -4.96 13.45
N ARG A 700 7.86 -5.95 13.94
CA ARG A 700 7.49 -7.36 13.80
C ARG A 700 6.25 -7.71 14.64
N ILE A 701 6.11 -7.12 15.83
CA ILE A 701 4.90 -7.22 16.67
C ILE A 701 3.73 -6.50 16.02
N ALA A 702 3.91 -5.23 15.64
CA ALA A 702 2.89 -4.45 14.94
C ALA A 702 2.40 -5.13 13.65
N ARG A 703 3.26 -5.92 12.98
CA ARG A 703 2.90 -6.71 11.80
C ARG A 703 2.35 -8.12 12.08
N SER A 704 2.25 -8.53 13.34
CA SER A 704 1.69 -9.83 13.75
C SER A 704 0.22 -9.69 14.11
N GLY A 705 -0.64 -9.77 13.10
CA GLY A 705 -2.08 -9.86 13.28
C GLY A 705 -2.59 -11.31 13.19
N LEU A 706 -3.90 -11.43 13.12
CA LEU A 706 -4.60 -12.71 13.06
C LEU A 706 -5.84 -12.66 12.17
N GLY A 707 -6.40 -13.82 11.87
CA GLY A 707 -7.67 -13.94 11.18
C GLY A 707 -8.39 -15.27 11.41
N PHE A 708 -9.66 -15.28 11.07
CA PHE A 708 -10.56 -16.42 11.18
C PHE A 708 -11.40 -16.51 9.91
N VAL A 709 -11.73 -17.73 9.50
CA VAL A 709 -12.57 -17.98 8.32
C VAL A 709 -13.52 -19.12 8.63
N THR A 710 -14.81 -18.92 8.36
CA THR A 710 -15.85 -19.95 8.45
C THR A 710 -16.87 -19.80 7.31
N VAL A 711 -17.78 -20.76 7.18
CA VAL A 711 -18.93 -20.68 6.27
C VAL A 711 -20.19 -21.05 7.06
N LYS A 712 -21.15 -20.13 7.10
CA LYS A 712 -22.52 -20.39 7.57
C LYS A 712 -23.25 -21.23 6.54
#